data_AF-W0IWH2-F1
#
_entry.id   AF-W0IWH2-F1
#
_cell.length_a   1.000
_cell.length_b   1.000
_cell.length_c   1.000
_cell.angle_alpha   90.00
_cell.angle_beta   90.00
_cell.angle_gamma   90.00
#
_symmetry.space_group_name_H-M   'P 1'
#
loop_
_entity.id
_entity.type
_entity.pdbx_description
1 polymer ?
#
loop_
_entity_poly.entity_id
_entity_poly.type
_entity_poly.pdbx_seq_one_letter_code
_entity_poly.pdbx_strand_id
1 'polypeptide(L)'
;MTRLHTLLFGILIGSLGLMSPARSAAAASTLDEADDYTTRASVPGKKTATSSHYTITRNTDWAPYAHSVEIAPGGVFDFSRQVAVHAPAGKDGPIMVTPDGHFAFEKQPGRRVRFWGVNLCFTANYLEPDETERLAERLARSGYNTVRLHHYDRMLVREGGNSWDIDPHKLDQLDRLFAALKKHGIYINIDLFSSRRFSPAEYAAFGFPPNLTASQNRILFKSYIPIDDAIFESWKKFAAALLTHKNPYTGLTWAEDPALIGICPVNEDTLFRNVLRNPDVRARYETLFAASRQSSVPANETPPQREAAFTRFVYDTHIRSDARIFAYLRSLGTRALLTGANYTLTQGLAWVRDHYDYVDSHSYWSHPQFPQKSWAFPIKFRQDSPIHALALVPNRLSPVRIPGKPFTVTEFNYCRPNRYRAEGALLMPAYTSLQDWDALYNFQYAMSREQALEGGVENYFAVAADPIGLISDRVGSFLFQRGDIAPANRLITWAARSEEAFAELDKKFPDNFYLLGLVSRIGAKPGTPAEVRAAVPASDAILTGATPAPASPLPPKTWIADASLIDDLKRAGVIARDAVDAKGRRVVSDTRQIELDADSGTLKVVTPRSELFYAPKGAALSGDRVAVENVTADAALSVIALGDEPLATTRRVLVTHLTDALPEGMQFEKPDRKLLLGWGEGPHLVQRGEATLTLRLAPGEWKAWAVDATGARVREIPLQNRDGKLILNSATVSPEGTQLAFELAR
;
A
#
# COMPACT_ATOMS: atom_id res chain seq x y z
N MET A 1 54.31 -0.18 -30.48
CA MET A 1 55.74 -0.54 -30.46
C MET A 1 56.13 -0.97 -29.04
N THR A 2 56.30 -2.29 -28.88
CA THR A 2 57.29 -3.01 -28.05
C THR A 2 57.60 -2.60 -26.59
N ARG A 3 57.56 -3.65 -25.75
CA ARG A 3 58.33 -3.92 -24.49
C ARG A 3 57.78 -3.29 -23.19
N LEU A 4 57.93 -3.87 -22.00
CA LEU A 4 58.20 -5.21 -21.43
C LEU A 4 58.24 -5.00 -19.89
N HIS A 5 58.02 -6.07 -19.11
CA HIS A 5 58.38 -6.27 -17.69
C HIS A 5 57.59 -5.63 -16.54
N THR A 6 57.05 -6.50 -15.68
CA THR A 6 56.93 -6.29 -14.23
C THR A 6 57.56 -7.50 -13.54
N LEU A 7 58.47 -7.25 -12.60
CA LEU A 7 59.21 -8.24 -11.82
C LEU A 7 58.81 -8.11 -10.34
N LEU A 8 58.43 -9.25 -9.76
CA LEU A 8 58.67 -9.80 -8.41
C LEU A 8 58.66 -8.95 -7.10
N PHE A 9 57.86 -9.50 -6.16
CA PHE A 9 58.12 -9.87 -4.75
C PHE A 9 58.45 -8.83 -3.66
N GLY A 10 57.80 -9.02 -2.49
CA GLY A 10 58.23 -8.49 -1.20
C GLY A 10 57.22 -8.70 -0.07
N ILE A 11 57.32 -9.85 0.62
CA ILE A 11 56.61 -10.21 1.86
C ILE A 11 57.22 -9.44 3.05
N LEU A 12 56.41 -9.01 4.02
CA LEU A 12 56.83 -8.96 5.42
C LEU A 12 55.64 -9.16 6.39
N ILE A 13 55.79 -10.13 7.30
CA ILE A 13 54.91 -10.45 8.43
C ILE A 13 55.50 -9.81 9.69
N GLY A 14 54.66 -9.27 10.58
CA GLY A 14 55.09 -8.66 11.85
C GLY A 14 53.96 -8.43 12.87
N SER A 15 53.56 -9.52 13.50
CA SER A 15 53.01 -9.79 14.85
C SER A 15 52.71 -8.71 15.92
N LEU A 16 51.57 -8.97 16.60
CA LEU A 16 51.20 -8.83 18.04
C LEU A 16 50.70 -7.50 18.65
N GLY A 17 49.52 -7.60 19.30
CA GLY A 17 49.04 -6.65 20.33
C GLY A 17 47.55 -6.79 20.67
N LEU A 18 47.23 -7.58 21.70
CA LEU A 18 45.89 -7.80 22.27
C LEU A 18 45.22 -6.50 22.78
N MET A 19 43.92 -6.35 22.54
CA MET A 19 42.94 -5.88 23.54
C MET A 19 41.50 -6.05 23.00
N SER A 20 40.70 -6.89 23.66
CA SER A 20 39.23 -6.86 23.57
C SER A 20 38.70 -5.79 24.53
N PRO A 21 37.58 -5.13 24.20
CA PRO A 21 36.39 -5.47 24.95
C PRO A 21 35.12 -5.61 24.10
N ALA A 22 34.22 -6.42 24.66
CA ALA A 22 32.81 -6.62 24.36
C ALA A 22 32.10 -5.48 23.60
N ARG A 23 31.37 -5.84 22.54
CA ARG A 23 30.24 -5.06 22.03
C ARG A 23 28.98 -5.91 21.98
N SER A 24 27.95 -5.32 22.58
CA SER A 24 26.59 -5.79 22.73
C SER A 24 25.89 -6.07 21.40
N ALA A 25 25.07 -7.10 21.39
CA ALA A 25 24.09 -7.38 20.36
C ALA A 25 23.08 -6.22 20.27
N ALA A 26 23.09 -5.51 19.14
CA ALA A 26 21.99 -4.67 18.69
C ALA A 26 21.60 -5.16 17.30
N ALA A 27 20.49 -5.88 17.24
CA ALA A 27 19.86 -6.31 16.01
C ALA A 27 19.18 -5.10 15.35
N ALA A 28 19.91 -4.40 14.49
CA ALA A 28 19.33 -3.48 13.52
C ALA A 28 19.00 -4.28 12.25
N SER A 29 17.72 -4.59 12.05
CA SER A 29 17.23 -5.29 10.85
C SER A 29 17.08 -4.30 9.70
N THR A 30 18.19 -3.96 9.04
CA THR A 30 18.18 -3.33 7.72
C THR A 30 18.00 -4.43 6.67
N LEU A 31 16.77 -4.62 6.20
CA LEU A 31 16.47 -5.48 5.06
C LEU A 31 15.98 -4.62 3.90
N ASP A 32 16.94 -4.13 3.12
CA ASP A 32 16.81 -3.92 1.68
C ASP A 32 18.19 -3.55 1.13
N GLU A 33 18.90 -4.53 0.58
CA GLU A 33 19.96 -4.29 -0.40
C GLU A 33 20.04 -5.49 -1.34
N ALA A 34 19.56 -5.26 -2.56
CA ALA A 34 20.04 -5.95 -3.74
C ALA A 34 21.20 -5.10 -4.28
N ASP A 35 22.40 -5.68 -4.32
CA ASP A 35 23.33 -5.70 -5.47
C ASP A 35 24.75 -6.06 -4.99
N ASP A 36 25.33 -7.16 -5.50
CA ASP A 36 26.50 -7.12 -6.39
C ASP A 36 26.98 -8.56 -6.69
N TYR A 37 27.02 -8.96 -7.97
CA TYR A 37 27.65 -10.20 -8.42
C TYR A 37 28.42 -9.92 -9.72
N THR A 38 29.73 -9.69 -9.58
CA THR A 38 30.69 -10.04 -10.62
C THR A 38 31.88 -10.78 -10.04
N THR A 39 31.95 -12.09 -10.27
CA THR A 39 33.18 -12.77 -10.71
C THR A 39 32.82 -14.16 -11.25
N ARG A 40 33.19 -14.41 -12.51
CA ARG A 40 33.21 -15.74 -13.12
C ARG A 40 34.32 -16.58 -12.48
N ALA A 41 33.98 -17.79 -12.06
CA ALA A 41 34.92 -18.90 -11.97
C ALA A 41 34.20 -20.18 -12.40
N SER A 42 34.66 -20.78 -13.50
CA SER A 42 34.24 -22.10 -13.97
C SER A 42 34.78 -23.17 -13.03
N VAL A 43 33.90 -24.02 -12.50
CA VAL A 43 34.26 -25.24 -11.75
C VAL A 43 33.55 -26.45 -12.38
N PRO A 44 34.21 -27.62 -12.51
CA PRO A 44 33.77 -28.71 -13.37
C PRO A 44 32.64 -29.55 -12.75
N GLY A 45 31.96 -30.29 -13.64
CA GLY A 45 30.72 -31.03 -13.42
C GLY A 45 30.59 -31.76 -12.09
N LYS A 46 29.45 -31.52 -11.43
CA LYS A 46 28.92 -32.36 -10.35
C LYS A 46 27.56 -32.93 -10.77
N LYS A 47 27.44 -34.23 -10.55
CA LYS A 47 26.28 -35.09 -10.84
C LYS A 47 24.97 -34.44 -10.38
N THR A 48 23.98 -34.43 -11.28
CA THR A 48 22.60 -34.03 -11.06
C THR A 48 21.94 -34.94 -10.02
N ALA A 49 21.85 -34.47 -8.78
CA ALA A 49 20.80 -34.91 -7.88
C ALA A 49 19.51 -34.25 -8.36
N THR A 50 18.52 -35.03 -8.78
CA THR A 50 17.16 -34.55 -9.05
C THR A 50 16.57 -34.05 -7.72
N SER A 51 16.75 -32.77 -7.41
CA SER A 51 16.02 -32.18 -6.27
C SER A 51 14.56 -32.14 -6.65
N SER A 52 13.72 -32.95 -5.99
CA SER A 52 12.27 -32.87 -6.17
C SER A 52 11.80 -31.48 -5.71
N HIS A 53 11.20 -30.71 -6.62
CA HIS A 53 10.53 -29.45 -6.28
C HIS A 53 9.43 -29.70 -5.22
N TYR A 54 9.14 -28.70 -4.39
CA TYR A 54 8.01 -28.74 -3.47
C TYR A 54 6.74 -28.28 -4.20
N THR A 55 5.78 -29.18 -4.36
CA THR A 55 4.52 -28.91 -5.06
C THR A 55 3.35 -28.90 -4.07
N ILE A 56 2.47 -27.91 -4.19
CA ILE A 56 1.22 -27.85 -3.44
C ILE A 56 0.24 -28.89 -3.98
N THR A 57 -0.16 -29.84 -3.15
CA THR A 57 -1.07 -30.93 -3.51
C THR A 57 -2.18 -31.10 -2.48
N ARG A 58 -3.31 -31.65 -2.92
CA ARG A 58 -4.42 -32.00 -2.02
C ARG A 58 -3.97 -33.06 -1.01
N ASN A 59 -4.33 -32.85 0.25
CA ASN A 59 -4.13 -33.79 1.35
C ASN A 59 -5.05 -33.42 2.52
N THR A 60 -4.80 -33.96 3.72
CA THR A 60 -5.59 -33.68 4.92
C THR A 60 -5.52 -32.22 5.37
N ASP A 61 -4.42 -31.52 5.04
CA ASP A 61 -4.13 -30.15 5.44
C ASP A 61 -4.50 -29.13 4.36
N TRP A 62 -4.68 -29.57 3.10
CA TRP A 62 -4.96 -28.71 1.95
C TRP A 62 -6.12 -29.28 1.13
N ALA A 63 -7.25 -28.57 1.11
CA ALA A 63 -8.47 -29.04 0.45
C ALA A 63 -9.00 -28.04 -0.60
N PRO A 64 -9.63 -28.53 -1.69
CA PRO A 64 -10.15 -27.68 -2.76
C PRO A 64 -11.15 -26.63 -2.28
N TYR A 65 -11.03 -25.41 -2.78
CA TYR A 65 -11.96 -24.31 -2.56
C TYR A 65 -12.51 -23.80 -3.89
N ALA A 66 -13.84 -23.73 -3.97
CA ALA A 66 -14.56 -23.18 -5.11
C ALA A 66 -14.51 -21.64 -5.06
N HIS A 67 -13.38 -21.09 -5.49
CA HIS A 67 -13.18 -19.64 -5.58
C HIS A 67 -14.18 -19.00 -6.55
N SER A 68 -14.69 -17.82 -6.18
CA SER A 68 -15.52 -17.00 -7.04
C SER A 68 -15.26 -15.53 -6.76
N VAL A 69 -15.29 -14.73 -7.82
CA VAL A 69 -15.27 -13.26 -7.73
C VAL A 69 -16.67 -12.67 -7.62
N GLU A 70 -17.72 -13.45 -7.90
CA GLU A 70 -19.11 -13.00 -7.80
C GLU A 70 -19.58 -12.78 -6.36
N ILE A 71 -20.62 -11.97 -6.22
CA ILE A 71 -21.29 -11.70 -4.94
C ILE A 71 -22.77 -12.02 -5.06
N ALA A 72 -23.27 -12.89 -4.19
CA ALA A 72 -24.69 -13.20 -4.13
C ALA A 72 -25.47 -11.99 -3.59
N PRO A 73 -26.52 -11.51 -4.28
CA PRO A 73 -27.36 -10.43 -3.78
C PRO A 73 -27.96 -10.75 -2.40
N GLY A 74 -27.79 -9.83 -1.45
CA GLY A 74 -28.21 -10.02 -0.06
C GLY A 74 -27.36 -11.00 0.75
N GLY A 75 -26.34 -11.61 0.14
CA GLY A 75 -25.35 -12.45 0.82
C GLY A 75 -24.56 -11.70 1.88
N VAL A 76 -23.73 -12.43 2.63
CA VAL A 76 -22.95 -11.85 3.74
C VAL A 76 -21.82 -10.91 3.25
N PHE A 77 -21.42 -11.05 1.97
CA PHE A 77 -20.44 -10.18 1.30
C PHE A 77 -21.06 -9.09 0.43
N ASP A 78 -22.40 -8.96 0.38
CA ASP A 78 -23.05 -7.89 -0.38
C ASP A 78 -23.07 -6.59 0.42
N PHE A 79 -22.09 -5.73 0.13
CA PHE A 79 -21.91 -4.41 0.73
C PHE A 79 -22.42 -3.28 -0.16
N SER A 80 -23.20 -3.59 -1.21
CA SER A 80 -23.73 -2.62 -2.17
C SER A 80 -24.46 -1.44 -1.51
N ARG A 81 -25.09 -1.63 -0.35
CA ARG A 81 -25.74 -0.54 0.41
C ARG A 81 -24.79 0.58 0.81
N GLN A 82 -23.52 0.27 1.13
CA GLN A 82 -22.51 1.28 1.48
C GLN A 82 -22.09 2.11 0.27
N VAL A 83 -22.11 1.52 -0.92
CA VAL A 83 -21.70 2.20 -2.17
C VAL A 83 -22.89 2.94 -2.80
N ALA A 84 -24.10 2.39 -2.73
CA ALA A 84 -25.30 2.94 -3.35
C ALA A 84 -25.65 4.35 -2.87
N VAL A 85 -25.23 4.74 -1.66
CA VAL A 85 -25.40 6.13 -1.17
C VAL A 85 -24.65 7.14 -2.03
N HIS A 86 -23.63 6.70 -2.78
CA HIS A 86 -22.86 7.52 -3.71
C HIS A 86 -23.38 7.47 -5.14
N ALA A 87 -24.31 6.57 -5.49
CA ALA A 87 -24.77 6.40 -6.86
C ALA A 87 -25.74 7.52 -7.31
N PRO A 88 -25.56 8.08 -8.53
CA PRO A 88 -24.34 8.00 -9.34
C PRO A 88 -23.21 8.84 -8.74
N ALA A 89 -21.96 8.37 -8.87
CA ALA A 89 -20.78 9.06 -8.37
C ALA A 89 -20.71 10.50 -8.92
N GLY A 90 -20.37 11.45 -8.05
CA GLY A 90 -20.31 12.88 -8.39
C GLY A 90 -21.65 13.61 -8.30
N LYS A 91 -22.76 12.96 -7.91
CA LYS A 91 -24.05 13.64 -7.65
C LYS A 91 -23.94 14.76 -6.61
N ASP A 92 -23.04 14.58 -5.64
CA ASP A 92 -22.78 15.50 -4.54
C ASP A 92 -21.75 16.60 -4.91
N GLY A 93 -21.37 16.69 -6.18
CA GLY A 93 -20.38 17.62 -6.71
C GLY A 93 -18.96 17.05 -6.67
N PRO A 94 -17.98 17.83 -7.18
CA PRO A 94 -16.56 17.51 -7.05
C PRO A 94 -16.15 17.25 -5.60
N ILE A 95 -15.09 16.45 -5.46
CA ILE A 95 -14.40 16.27 -4.18
C ILE A 95 -13.63 17.55 -3.82
N MET A 96 -13.56 17.85 -2.53
CA MET A 96 -12.81 18.99 -1.99
C MET A 96 -12.05 18.59 -0.73
N VAL A 97 -11.07 19.41 -0.36
CA VAL A 97 -10.31 19.28 0.88
C VAL A 97 -10.92 20.20 1.95
N THR A 98 -11.26 19.64 3.10
CA THR A 98 -11.78 20.38 4.25
C THR A 98 -10.67 21.10 5.00
N PRO A 99 -10.97 22.14 5.80
CA PRO A 99 -9.96 22.86 6.59
C PRO A 99 -9.16 21.99 7.58
N ASP A 100 -9.74 20.89 8.05
CA ASP A 100 -9.10 19.90 8.92
C ASP A 100 -8.30 18.83 8.15
N GLY A 101 -8.27 18.90 6.81
CA GLY A 101 -7.44 18.05 5.97
C GLY A 101 -8.07 16.69 5.66
N HIS A 102 -9.36 16.66 5.36
CA HIS A 102 -10.09 15.46 4.94
C HIS A 102 -10.81 15.68 3.61
N PHE A 103 -11.30 14.61 3.01
CA PHE A 103 -12.16 14.70 1.82
C PHE A 103 -13.62 14.95 2.21
N ALA A 104 -14.27 15.85 1.48
CA ALA A 104 -15.72 16.06 1.47
C ALA A 104 -16.18 16.32 0.03
N PHE A 105 -17.49 16.34 -0.19
CA PHE A 105 -18.06 16.78 -1.48
C PHE A 105 -18.53 18.24 -1.38
N GLU A 106 -18.41 19.00 -2.46
CA GLU A 106 -18.79 20.43 -2.49
C GLU A 106 -20.22 20.70 -2.00
N LYS A 107 -21.19 19.82 -2.29
CA LYS A 107 -22.59 19.99 -1.82
C LYS A 107 -22.81 19.47 -0.39
N GLN A 108 -21.83 18.79 0.21
CA GLN A 108 -21.88 18.27 1.58
C GLN A 108 -20.55 18.56 2.32
N PRO A 109 -20.11 19.83 2.43
CA PRO A 109 -18.77 20.17 2.91
C PRO A 109 -18.54 19.83 4.39
N GLY A 110 -19.62 19.69 5.17
CA GLY A 110 -19.56 19.27 6.58
C GLY A 110 -19.57 17.74 6.79
N ARG A 111 -19.63 16.95 5.71
CA ARG A 111 -19.65 15.49 5.78
C ARG A 111 -18.41 14.92 5.11
N ARG A 112 -17.51 14.38 5.93
CA ARG A 112 -16.35 13.64 5.45
C ARG A 112 -16.77 12.42 4.63
N VAL A 113 -16.00 12.13 3.59
CA VAL A 113 -16.06 10.89 2.82
C VAL A 113 -14.71 10.16 2.92
N ARG A 114 -14.77 8.83 3.00
CA ARG A 114 -13.61 7.94 2.94
C ARG A 114 -13.74 7.05 1.72
N PHE A 115 -12.61 6.69 1.13
CA PHE A 115 -12.59 5.82 -0.04
C PHE A 115 -11.85 4.51 0.21
N TRP A 116 -12.40 3.41 -0.28
CA TRP A 116 -11.70 2.15 -0.39
C TRP A 116 -11.95 1.55 -1.76
N GLY A 117 -10.87 1.15 -2.41
CA GLY A 117 -10.93 0.69 -3.78
C GLY A 117 -9.81 -0.25 -4.16
N VAL A 118 -9.69 -0.42 -5.47
CA VAL A 118 -8.74 -1.32 -6.09
C VAL A 118 -8.18 -0.71 -7.38
N ASN A 119 -7.06 -1.25 -7.83
CA ASN A 119 -6.50 -0.93 -9.13
C ASN A 119 -7.02 -1.93 -10.19
N LEU A 120 -7.48 -1.41 -11.34
CA LEU A 120 -7.63 -2.18 -12.57
C LEU A 120 -6.43 -1.88 -13.47
N CYS A 121 -5.69 -2.91 -13.87
CA CYS A 121 -4.43 -2.75 -14.59
C CYS A 121 -4.49 -3.34 -16.00
N PHE A 122 -3.80 -2.69 -16.94
CA PHE A 122 -3.65 -3.14 -18.33
C PHE A 122 -5.00 -3.52 -18.97
N THR A 123 -5.17 -4.77 -19.43
CA THR A 123 -6.38 -5.21 -20.14
C THR A 123 -7.60 -5.33 -19.25
N ALA A 124 -7.46 -5.31 -17.91
CA ALA A 124 -8.60 -5.24 -17.00
C ALA A 124 -9.41 -3.93 -17.12
N ASN A 125 -8.86 -2.89 -17.75
CA ASN A 125 -9.55 -1.63 -18.02
C ASN A 125 -10.38 -1.65 -19.32
N TYR A 126 -10.24 -2.68 -20.16
CA TYR A 126 -10.78 -2.71 -21.52
C TYR A 126 -11.73 -3.90 -21.68
N LEU A 127 -13.04 -3.63 -21.57
CA LEU A 127 -14.09 -4.62 -21.47
C LEU A 127 -15.17 -4.42 -22.55
N GLU A 128 -15.91 -5.49 -22.83
CA GLU A 128 -17.13 -5.39 -23.65
C GLU A 128 -18.30 -4.80 -22.84
N PRO A 129 -19.40 -4.36 -23.49
CA PRO A 129 -20.47 -3.64 -22.80
C PRO A 129 -21.13 -4.38 -21.63
N ASP A 130 -21.44 -5.67 -21.79
CA ASP A 130 -22.05 -6.51 -20.74
C ASP A 130 -21.07 -6.81 -19.60
N GLU A 131 -19.80 -7.04 -19.95
CA GLU A 131 -18.70 -7.26 -19.01
C GLU A 131 -18.43 -6.03 -18.14
N THR A 132 -18.52 -4.85 -18.75
CA THR A 132 -18.33 -3.56 -18.08
C THR A 132 -19.38 -3.37 -16.98
N GLU A 133 -20.65 -3.62 -17.30
CA GLU A 133 -21.74 -3.51 -16.34
C GLU A 133 -21.61 -4.58 -15.22
N ARG A 134 -21.31 -5.84 -15.59
CA ARG A 134 -21.09 -6.94 -14.63
C ARG A 134 -19.96 -6.62 -13.65
N LEU A 135 -18.82 -6.11 -14.15
CA LEU A 135 -17.70 -5.75 -13.28
C LEU A 135 -18.06 -4.58 -12.36
N ALA A 136 -18.66 -3.51 -12.88
CA ALA A 136 -19.03 -2.34 -12.07
C ALA A 136 -20.01 -2.71 -10.94
N GLU A 137 -21.05 -3.50 -11.23
CA GLU A 137 -21.97 -4.00 -10.22
C GLU A 137 -21.26 -4.87 -9.17
N ARG A 138 -20.40 -5.79 -9.60
CA ARG A 138 -19.64 -6.67 -8.70
C ARG A 138 -18.71 -5.88 -7.77
N LEU A 139 -18.01 -4.86 -8.28
CA LEU A 139 -17.14 -4.02 -7.47
C LEU A 139 -17.94 -3.23 -6.43
N ALA A 140 -19.11 -2.70 -6.80
CA ALA A 140 -20.01 -2.03 -5.86
C ALA A 140 -20.53 -2.99 -4.79
N ARG A 141 -20.93 -4.21 -5.16
CA ARG A 141 -21.32 -5.27 -4.21
C ARG A 141 -20.18 -5.69 -3.28
N SER A 142 -18.94 -5.67 -3.76
CA SER A 142 -17.75 -5.91 -2.93
C SER A 142 -17.46 -4.78 -1.93
N GLY A 143 -18.19 -3.66 -2.01
CA GLY A 143 -18.06 -2.51 -1.13
C GLY A 143 -17.09 -1.46 -1.64
N TYR A 144 -16.53 -1.59 -2.85
CA TYR A 144 -15.61 -0.58 -3.38
C TYR A 144 -16.36 0.67 -3.81
N ASN A 145 -15.99 1.82 -3.26
CA ASN A 145 -16.54 3.12 -3.67
C ASN A 145 -15.57 3.93 -4.53
N THR A 146 -14.40 3.38 -4.85
CA THR A 146 -13.49 3.95 -5.84
C THR A 146 -12.69 2.89 -6.59
N VAL A 147 -12.24 3.24 -7.80
CA VAL A 147 -11.32 2.44 -8.62
C VAL A 147 -10.23 3.35 -9.16
N ARG A 148 -8.97 2.86 -9.14
CA ARG A 148 -7.88 3.49 -9.87
C ARG A 148 -7.69 2.78 -11.22
N LEU A 149 -7.90 3.51 -12.31
CA LEU A 149 -7.58 3.01 -13.65
C LEU A 149 -6.08 3.17 -13.84
N HIS A 150 -5.37 2.04 -13.83
CA HIS A 150 -3.90 2.02 -13.79
C HIS A 150 -3.32 1.29 -14.98
N HIS A 151 -2.10 1.67 -15.40
CA HIS A 151 -1.40 1.13 -16.57
C HIS A 151 -2.19 1.12 -17.90
N TYR A 152 -3.39 1.72 -17.95
CA TYR A 152 -4.25 1.73 -19.13
C TYR A 152 -3.54 2.44 -20.29
N ASP A 153 -2.73 3.46 -20.00
CA ASP A 153 -1.97 4.28 -20.95
C ASP A 153 -1.12 3.47 -21.93
N ARG A 154 -0.63 2.28 -21.54
CA ARG A 154 0.19 1.43 -22.43
C ARG A 154 -0.58 0.80 -23.60
N MET A 155 -1.91 0.72 -23.52
CA MET A 155 -2.78 0.15 -24.57
C MET A 155 -3.71 1.19 -25.17
N LEU A 156 -3.84 2.37 -24.55
CA LEU A 156 -4.74 3.42 -25.01
C LEU A 156 -4.25 4.09 -26.30
N VAL A 157 -2.94 4.16 -26.50
CA VAL A 157 -2.32 4.84 -27.64
C VAL A 157 -2.09 3.87 -28.79
N ARG A 158 -2.24 4.35 -30.03
CA ARG A 158 -2.04 3.54 -31.24
C ARG A 158 -0.59 3.09 -31.35
N GLU A 159 -0.38 1.82 -31.70
CA GLU A 159 0.96 1.30 -31.94
C GLU A 159 1.62 2.05 -33.11
N GLY A 160 2.87 2.49 -32.90
CA GLY A 160 3.64 3.28 -33.88
C GLY A 160 3.22 4.75 -34.05
N GLY A 161 2.08 5.15 -33.47
CA GLY A 161 1.64 6.55 -33.41
C GLY A 161 2.42 7.36 -32.37
N ASN A 162 2.13 8.66 -32.30
CA ASN A 162 2.60 9.49 -31.20
C ASN A 162 1.96 9.03 -29.89
N SER A 163 2.62 9.30 -28.76
CA SER A 163 2.13 8.93 -27.43
C SER A 163 0.84 9.63 -26.97
N TRP A 164 0.23 10.45 -27.83
CA TRP A 164 -1.08 11.10 -27.66
C TRP A 164 -2.10 10.73 -28.76
N ASP A 165 -1.73 9.88 -29.71
CA ASP A 165 -2.65 9.40 -30.75
C ASP A 165 -3.51 8.27 -30.16
N ILE A 166 -4.61 8.66 -29.50
CA ILE A 166 -5.52 7.75 -28.80
C ILE A 166 -6.24 6.81 -29.80
N ASP A 167 -6.28 5.53 -29.46
CA ASP A 167 -7.11 4.54 -30.15
C ASP A 167 -8.59 4.77 -29.78
N PRO A 168 -9.48 5.05 -30.75
CA PRO A 168 -10.86 5.40 -30.46
C PRO A 168 -11.67 4.22 -29.91
N HIS A 169 -11.34 2.99 -30.27
CA HIS A 169 -12.03 1.81 -29.74
C HIS A 169 -11.64 1.58 -28.27
N LYS A 170 -10.35 1.76 -27.94
CA LYS A 170 -9.88 1.67 -26.54
C LYS A 170 -10.43 2.80 -25.68
N LEU A 171 -10.53 4.01 -26.22
CA LEU A 171 -11.14 5.15 -25.52
C LEU A 171 -12.62 4.88 -25.23
N ASP A 172 -13.36 4.36 -26.20
CA ASP A 172 -14.77 4.00 -26.05
C ASP A 172 -15.00 2.91 -24.98
N GLN A 173 -14.10 1.92 -24.88
CA GLN A 173 -14.11 0.95 -23.77
C GLN A 173 -13.88 1.61 -22.40
N LEU A 174 -12.92 2.52 -22.29
CA LEU A 174 -12.66 3.27 -21.04
C LEU A 174 -13.81 4.20 -20.68
N ASP A 175 -14.41 4.88 -21.65
CA ASP A 175 -15.53 5.80 -21.44
C ASP A 175 -16.78 5.05 -20.94
N ARG A 176 -17.04 3.84 -21.47
CA ARG A 176 -18.07 2.93 -20.94
C ARG A 176 -17.76 2.50 -19.52
N LEU A 177 -16.52 2.09 -19.24
CA LEU A 177 -16.11 1.70 -17.89
C LEU A 177 -16.29 2.85 -16.91
N PHE A 178 -15.84 4.05 -17.26
CA PHE A 178 -16.04 5.26 -16.48
C PHE A 178 -17.53 5.47 -16.15
N ALA A 179 -18.39 5.41 -17.17
CA ALA A 179 -19.83 5.64 -17.00
C ALA A 179 -20.51 4.55 -16.14
N ALA A 180 -20.10 3.28 -16.28
CA ALA A 180 -20.63 2.19 -15.48
C ALA A 180 -20.20 2.28 -14.01
N LEU A 181 -18.92 2.57 -13.74
CA LEU A 181 -18.43 2.84 -12.37
C LEU A 181 -19.21 4.01 -11.75
N LYS A 182 -19.36 5.11 -12.49
CA LYS A 182 -20.14 6.27 -12.08
C LYS A 182 -21.59 5.90 -11.76
N LYS A 183 -22.28 5.16 -12.63
CA LYS A 183 -23.66 4.70 -12.41
C LYS A 183 -23.82 3.95 -11.09
N HIS A 184 -22.85 3.12 -10.74
CA HIS A 184 -22.85 2.30 -9.51
C HIS A 184 -22.31 3.02 -8.26
N GLY A 185 -21.99 4.31 -8.33
CA GLY A 185 -21.50 5.09 -7.19
C GLY A 185 -20.01 4.93 -6.90
N ILE A 186 -19.24 4.43 -7.87
CA ILE A 186 -17.80 4.23 -7.75
C ILE A 186 -17.06 5.41 -8.38
N TYR A 187 -16.25 6.10 -7.58
CA TYR A 187 -15.41 7.22 -8.01
C TYR A 187 -14.10 6.75 -8.64
N ILE A 188 -13.47 7.61 -9.43
CA ILE A 188 -12.36 7.22 -10.31
C ILE A 188 -11.11 8.03 -9.96
N ASN A 189 -9.97 7.34 -9.89
CA ASN A 189 -8.63 7.92 -9.81
C ASN A 189 -7.81 7.43 -11.03
N ILE A 190 -6.93 8.28 -11.58
CA ILE A 190 -6.15 7.91 -12.78
C ILE A 190 -4.70 8.35 -12.70
N ASP A 191 -3.88 7.77 -13.56
CA ASP A 191 -2.53 8.22 -13.86
C ASP A 191 -2.41 8.77 -15.28
N LEU A 192 -1.81 9.94 -15.44
CA LEU A 192 -1.56 10.50 -16.78
C LEU A 192 -0.22 10.05 -17.38
N PHE A 193 0.60 9.29 -16.65
CA PHE A 193 1.71 8.49 -17.18
C PHE A 193 2.05 7.34 -16.24
N SER A 194 2.08 6.13 -16.79
CA SER A 194 2.51 4.93 -16.07
C SER A 194 3.46 4.08 -16.89
N SER A 195 3.12 3.78 -18.14
CA SER A 195 3.87 2.79 -18.92
C SER A 195 3.80 2.91 -20.44
N ARG A 196 3.13 3.93 -20.99
CA ARG A 196 3.05 4.13 -22.44
C ARG A 196 4.44 4.28 -23.10
N ARG A 197 4.48 3.93 -24.38
CA ARG A 197 5.66 4.07 -25.24
C ARG A 197 5.53 5.33 -26.10
N PHE A 198 6.64 5.69 -26.73
CA PHE A 198 6.76 6.88 -27.56
C PHE A 198 7.15 6.48 -28.99
N SER A 199 6.77 7.32 -29.95
CA SER A 199 7.16 7.13 -31.34
C SER A 199 8.68 7.27 -31.52
N PRO A 200 9.26 6.76 -32.63
CA PRO A 200 10.67 7.01 -32.96
C PRO A 200 11.04 8.50 -33.01
N ALA A 201 10.12 9.35 -33.47
CA ALA A 201 10.33 10.80 -33.53
C ALA A 201 10.38 11.42 -32.13
N GLU A 202 9.51 10.96 -31.21
CA GLU A 202 9.54 11.39 -29.81
C GLU A 202 10.82 10.94 -29.12
N TYR A 203 11.25 9.67 -29.29
CA TYR A 203 12.53 9.22 -28.74
C TYR A 203 13.70 10.07 -29.24
N ALA A 204 13.74 10.38 -30.53
CA ALA A 204 14.77 11.25 -31.09
C ALA A 204 14.72 12.67 -30.47
N ALA A 205 13.52 13.23 -30.32
CA ALA A 205 13.34 14.56 -29.70
C ALA A 205 13.75 14.59 -28.22
N PHE A 206 13.57 13.49 -27.48
CA PHE A 206 13.98 13.37 -26.08
C PHE A 206 15.48 13.05 -25.92
N GLY A 207 16.18 12.75 -27.02
CA GLY A 207 17.54 12.22 -26.99
C GLY A 207 17.63 10.81 -26.40
N PHE A 208 16.57 10.02 -26.50
CA PHE A 208 16.51 8.65 -25.98
C PHE A 208 17.06 7.66 -27.01
N PRO A 209 17.73 6.58 -26.55
CA PRO A 209 18.05 5.46 -27.43
C PRO A 209 16.77 4.84 -28.04
N PRO A 210 16.80 4.38 -29.30
CA PRO A 210 15.59 3.84 -29.96
C PRO A 210 15.11 2.50 -29.38
N ASN A 211 15.98 1.76 -28.67
CA ASN A 211 15.73 0.38 -28.22
C ASN A 211 15.69 0.25 -26.69
N LEU A 212 14.90 1.08 -26.02
CA LEU A 212 14.75 0.99 -24.56
C LEU A 212 13.84 -0.16 -24.13
N THR A 213 14.27 -0.91 -23.12
CA THR A 213 13.36 -1.80 -22.37
C THR A 213 12.24 -0.99 -21.73
N ALA A 214 11.13 -1.65 -21.35
CA ALA A 214 10.00 -0.97 -20.71
C ALA A 214 10.41 -0.28 -19.39
N SER A 215 11.34 -0.88 -18.66
CA SER A 215 11.86 -0.31 -17.41
C SER A 215 12.68 0.97 -17.68
N GLN A 216 13.63 0.91 -18.61
CA GLN A 216 14.46 2.07 -18.96
C GLN A 216 13.63 3.23 -19.50
N ASN A 217 12.63 2.96 -20.36
CA ASN A 217 11.71 3.98 -20.87
C ASN A 217 11.02 4.75 -19.73
N ARG A 218 10.45 4.02 -18.76
CA ARG A 218 9.77 4.65 -17.61
C ARG A 218 10.75 5.45 -16.75
N ILE A 219 11.92 4.89 -16.44
CA ILE A 219 12.91 5.56 -15.60
C ILE A 219 13.37 6.86 -16.26
N LEU A 220 13.75 6.84 -17.54
CA LEU A 220 14.24 8.03 -18.23
C LEU A 220 13.15 9.09 -18.39
N PHE A 221 11.93 8.71 -18.77
CA PHE A 221 10.82 9.65 -18.89
C PHE A 221 10.51 10.34 -17.56
N LYS A 222 10.31 9.55 -16.48
CA LYS A 222 10.04 10.09 -15.14
C LYS A 222 11.19 10.95 -14.59
N SER A 223 12.42 10.64 -14.97
CA SER A 223 13.60 11.39 -14.52
C SER A 223 13.80 12.71 -15.26
N TYR A 224 13.35 12.80 -16.51
CA TYR A 224 13.67 13.94 -17.37
C TYR A 224 12.48 14.85 -17.69
N ILE A 225 11.24 14.42 -17.44
CA ILE A 225 10.09 15.34 -17.47
C ILE A 225 10.30 16.62 -16.63
N PRO A 226 11.02 16.62 -15.48
CA PRO A 226 11.23 17.85 -14.71
C PRO A 226 12.16 18.87 -15.38
N ILE A 227 12.93 18.48 -16.40
CA ILE A 227 14.05 19.26 -16.95
C ILE A 227 14.09 19.33 -18.48
N ASP A 228 13.13 18.72 -19.17
CA ASP A 228 13.12 18.61 -20.63
C ASP A 228 11.77 19.01 -21.23
N ASP A 229 11.78 20.10 -22.01
CA ASP A 229 10.55 20.68 -22.57
C ASP A 229 9.88 19.77 -23.62
N ALA A 230 10.65 18.98 -24.38
CA ALA A 230 10.06 18.09 -25.37
C ALA A 230 9.26 16.96 -24.69
N ILE A 231 9.80 16.43 -23.59
CA ILE A 231 9.13 15.43 -22.75
C ILE A 231 7.85 16.01 -22.13
N PHE A 232 7.93 17.21 -21.57
CA PHE A 232 6.76 17.88 -20.98
C PHE A 232 5.68 18.17 -22.02
N GLU A 233 6.03 18.64 -23.23
CA GLU A 233 5.06 18.88 -24.29
C GLU A 233 4.41 17.59 -24.82
N SER A 234 5.15 16.48 -24.90
CA SER A 234 4.57 15.17 -25.20
C SER A 234 3.55 14.74 -24.14
N TRP A 235 3.89 14.90 -22.85
CA TRP A 235 2.98 14.62 -21.74
C TRP A 235 1.70 15.48 -21.80
N LYS A 236 1.84 16.78 -22.07
CA LYS A 236 0.71 17.72 -22.20
C LYS A 236 -0.28 17.30 -23.28
N LYS A 237 0.23 16.91 -24.45
CA LYS A 237 -0.63 16.49 -25.58
C LYS A 237 -1.47 15.27 -25.21
N PHE A 238 -0.90 14.29 -24.52
CA PHE A 238 -1.67 13.14 -24.01
C PHE A 238 -2.71 13.57 -22.98
N ALA A 239 -2.32 14.39 -22.00
CA ALA A 239 -3.23 14.87 -20.97
C ALA A 239 -4.42 15.65 -21.55
N ALA A 240 -4.19 16.55 -22.51
CA ALA A 240 -5.27 17.26 -23.19
C ALA A 240 -6.16 16.30 -23.99
N ALA A 241 -5.58 15.41 -24.79
CA ALA A 241 -6.34 14.47 -25.61
C ALA A 241 -7.30 13.60 -24.79
N LEU A 242 -6.92 13.21 -23.56
CA LEU A 242 -7.73 12.40 -22.66
C LEU A 242 -8.65 13.21 -21.72
N LEU A 243 -8.25 14.40 -21.28
CA LEU A 243 -9.06 15.12 -20.29
C LEU A 243 -10.15 15.98 -20.93
N THR A 244 -9.95 16.41 -22.18
CA THR A 244 -10.87 17.34 -22.86
C THR A 244 -11.77 16.67 -23.89
N HIS A 245 -11.63 15.36 -24.15
CA HIS A 245 -12.63 14.67 -24.97
C HIS A 245 -13.93 14.55 -24.20
N LYS A 246 -15.05 14.56 -24.92
CA LYS A 246 -16.38 14.35 -24.33
C LYS A 246 -16.64 12.85 -24.25
N ASN A 247 -16.85 12.33 -23.05
CA ASN A 247 -17.31 10.97 -22.85
C ASN A 247 -18.78 10.88 -23.32
N PRO A 248 -19.11 10.08 -24.35
CA PRO A 248 -20.46 10.02 -24.90
C PRO A 248 -21.49 9.41 -23.94
N TYR A 249 -21.05 8.66 -22.93
CA TYR A 249 -21.91 7.99 -21.96
C TYR A 249 -22.23 8.84 -20.73
N THR A 250 -21.37 9.79 -20.35
CA THR A 250 -21.65 10.73 -19.24
C THR A 250 -22.07 12.11 -19.74
N GLY A 251 -21.75 12.45 -21.00
CA GLY A 251 -22.01 13.76 -21.59
C GLY A 251 -21.07 14.87 -21.09
N LEU A 252 -20.05 14.55 -20.30
CA LEU A 252 -19.05 15.47 -19.75
C LEU A 252 -17.67 15.16 -20.32
N THR A 253 -16.76 16.12 -20.28
CA THR A 253 -15.34 15.78 -20.41
C THR A 253 -14.82 15.13 -19.13
N TRP A 254 -13.74 14.35 -19.20
CA TRP A 254 -13.13 13.79 -17.98
C TRP A 254 -12.65 14.88 -17.02
N ALA A 255 -12.21 16.04 -17.54
CA ALA A 255 -11.85 17.20 -16.73
C ALA A 255 -13.03 17.75 -15.90
N GLU A 256 -14.24 17.76 -16.47
CA GLU A 256 -15.44 18.31 -15.85
C GLU A 256 -16.19 17.31 -14.96
N ASP A 257 -15.99 16.01 -15.16
CA ASP A 257 -16.79 14.97 -14.52
C ASP A 257 -16.44 14.80 -13.03
N PRO A 258 -17.37 15.10 -12.09
CA PRO A 258 -17.11 14.99 -10.64
C PRO A 258 -16.93 13.55 -10.14
N ALA A 259 -17.14 12.53 -10.99
CA ALA A 259 -16.76 11.16 -10.66
C ALA A 259 -15.24 10.94 -10.71
N LEU A 260 -14.47 11.77 -11.44
CA LEU A 260 -13.01 11.76 -11.40
C LEU A 260 -12.52 12.57 -10.19
N ILE A 261 -12.09 11.89 -9.14
CA ILE A 261 -11.74 12.52 -7.85
C ILE A 261 -10.26 12.83 -7.72
N GLY A 262 -9.40 12.10 -8.43
CA GLY A 262 -7.95 12.21 -8.30
C GLY A 262 -7.23 12.00 -9.62
N ILE A 263 -6.12 12.73 -9.78
CA ILE A 263 -5.15 12.54 -10.85
C ILE A 263 -3.75 12.54 -10.25
N CYS A 264 -3.01 11.45 -10.50
CA CYS A 264 -1.56 11.44 -10.39
C CYS A 264 -0.97 11.70 -11.80
N PRO A 265 -0.28 12.84 -12.03
CA PRO A 265 0.23 13.16 -13.37
C PRO A 265 1.24 12.14 -13.90
N VAL A 266 2.08 11.61 -13.02
CA VAL A 266 3.13 10.66 -13.32
C VAL A 266 3.25 9.69 -12.15
N ASN A 267 2.92 8.41 -12.36
CA ASN A 267 2.98 7.41 -11.31
C ASN A 267 4.43 7.21 -10.81
N GLU A 268 4.63 7.01 -9.52
CA GLU A 268 5.91 6.71 -8.85
C GLU A 268 7.09 7.53 -9.37
N ASP A 269 6.92 8.85 -9.42
CA ASP A 269 7.84 9.82 -10.02
C ASP A 269 8.81 10.46 -9.03
N THR A 270 9.02 9.84 -7.86
CA THR A 270 9.97 10.35 -6.85
C THR A 270 11.37 10.55 -7.40
N LEU A 271 11.68 11.78 -7.78
CA LEU A 271 12.86 12.12 -8.56
C LEU A 271 14.17 11.75 -7.85
N PHE A 272 14.27 12.03 -6.54
CA PHE A 272 15.47 11.72 -5.77
C PHE A 272 15.85 10.24 -5.87
N ARG A 273 14.86 9.33 -5.95
CA ARG A 273 15.10 7.89 -6.02
C ARG A 273 15.76 7.51 -7.34
N ASN A 274 15.34 8.14 -8.43
CA ASN A 274 15.95 7.92 -9.74
C ASN A 274 17.35 8.53 -9.83
N VAL A 275 17.54 9.74 -9.28
CA VAL A 275 18.86 10.37 -9.16
C VAL A 275 19.81 9.52 -8.32
N LEU A 276 19.34 8.96 -7.20
CA LEU A 276 20.15 8.13 -6.32
C LEU A 276 20.60 6.81 -6.98
N ARG A 277 19.70 6.15 -7.73
CA ARG A 277 19.96 4.79 -8.26
C ARG A 277 20.54 4.74 -9.66
N ASN A 278 20.50 5.83 -10.43
CA ASN A 278 20.92 5.82 -11.84
C ASN A 278 22.04 6.84 -12.07
N PRO A 279 23.31 6.39 -12.23
CA PRO A 279 24.46 7.29 -12.41
C PRO A 279 24.33 8.28 -13.56
N ASP A 280 23.76 7.86 -14.70
CA ASP A 280 23.55 8.74 -15.86
C ASP A 280 22.54 9.85 -15.57
N VAL A 281 21.46 9.50 -14.87
CA VAL A 281 20.47 10.48 -14.39
C VAL A 281 21.16 11.44 -13.41
N ARG A 282 21.92 10.92 -12.44
CA ARG A 282 22.65 11.75 -11.49
C ARG A 282 23.60 12.71 -12.19
N ALA A 283 24.37 12.26 -13.17
CA ALA A 283 25.32 13.09 -13.91
C ALA A 283 24.62 14.25 -14.65
N ARG A 284 23.43 14.01 -15.23
CA ARG A 284 22.64 15.08 -15.86
C ARG A 284 22.19 16.12 -14.83
N TYR A 285 21.71 15.68 -13.67
CA TYR A 285 21.31 16.58 -12.59
C TYR A 285 22.50 17.33 -11.95
N GLU A 286 23.66 16.71 -11.81
CA GLU A 286 24.90 17.35 -11.32
C GLU A 286 25.37 18.46 -12.29
N THR A 287 25.23 18.24 -13.59
CA THR A 287 25.51 19.26 -14.62
C THR A 287 24.59 20.46 -14.47
N LEU A 288 23.28 20.22 -14.33
CA LEU A 288 22.30 21.30 -14.12
C LEU A 288 22.52 22.03 -12.79
N PHE A 289 22.84 21.28 -11.73
CA PHE A 289 23.17 21.84 -10.43
C PHE A 289 24.39 22.77 -10.51
N ALA A 290 25.48 22.33 -11.13
CA ALA A 290 26.68 23.13 -11.32
C ALA A 290 26.39 24.42 -12.09
N ALA A 291 25.59 24.34 -13.16
CA ALA A 291 25.17 25.51 -13.93
C ALA A 291 24.29 26.47 -13.11
N SER A 292 23.37 25.95 -12.30
CA SER A 292 22.42 26.76 -11.51
C SER A 292 23.07 27.64 -10.43
N ARG A 293 24.30 27.30 -10.01
CA ARG A 293 24.99 27.95 -8.89
C ARG A 293 26.36 28.52 -9.26
N GLN A 294 26.68 28.62 -10.55
CA GLN A 294 28.02 29.00 -11.02
C GLN A 294 28.53 30.33 -10.42
N SER A 295 27.63 31.26 -10.10
CA SER A 295 27.92 32.57 -9.48
C SER A 295 27.69 32.62 -7.96
N SER A 296 27.28 31.53 -7.33
CA SER A 296 26.84 31.49 -5.92
C SER A 296 27.44 30.34 -5.11
N VAL A 297 28.51 29.69 -5.61
CA VAL A 297 29.24 28.66 -4.84
C VAL A 297 29.93 29.30 -3.62
N PRO A 298 29.68 28.81 -2.39
CA PRO A 298 30.37 29.31 -1.20
C PRO A 298 31.89 29.02 -1.24
N ALA A 299 32.71 30.00 -0.87
CA ALA A 299 34.18 29.94 -0.98
C ALA A 299 34.84 28.80 -0.18
N ASN A 300 34.18 28.30 0.87
CA ASN A 300 34.66 27.21 1.74
C ASN A 300 33.62 26.08 1.85
N GLU A 301 32.88 25.81 0.77
CA GLU A 301 31.90 24.72 0.76
C GLU A 301 32.56 23.36 0.96
N THR A 302 32.16 22.65 2.02
CA THR A 302 32.60 21.28 2.29
C THR A 302 31.81 20.26 1.45
N PRO A 303 32.33 19.03 1.24
CA PRO A 303 31.58 18.01 0.49
C PRO A 303 30.17 17.70 1.05
N PRO A 304 29.95 17.59 2.38
CA PRO A 304 28.60 17.42 2.93
C PRO A 304 27.67 18.61 2.66
N GLN A 305 28.18 19.85 2.74
CA GLN A 305 27.38 21.04 2.43
C GLN A 305 27.00 21.07 0.94
N ARG A 306 27.93 20.69 0.05
CA ARG A 306 27.65 20.54 -1.38
C ARG A 306 26.58 19.48 -1.64
N GLU A 307 26.68 18.30 -1.01
CA GLU A 307 25.70 17.23 -1.19
C GLU A 307 24.32 17.64 -0.65
N ALA A 308 24.26 18.37 0.45
CA ALA A 308 23.00 18.91 0.97
C ALA A 308 22.39 19.96 0.01
N ALA A 309 23.21 20.83 -0.56
CA ALA A 309 22.79 21.78 -1.59
C ALA A 309 22.31 21.07 -2.87
N PHE A 310 23.00 20.00 -3.31
CA PHE A 310 22.58 19.18 -4.44
C PHE A 310 21.26 18.46 -4.17
N THR A 311 21.12 17.88 -2.98
CA THR A 311 19.88 17.23 -2.53
C THR A 311 18.71 18.22 -2.57
N ARG A 312 18.89 19.42 -2.01
CA ARG A 312 17.89 20.48 -2.09
C ARG A 312 17.57 20.86 -3.53
N PHE A 313 18.57 21.00 -4.40
CA PHE A 313 18.36 21.27 -5.82
C PHE A 313 17.48 20.22 -6.51
N VAL A 314 17.67 18.94 -6.21
CA VAL A 314 16.85 17.84 -6.76
C VAL A 314 15.39 17.96 -6.29
N TYR A 315 15.15 18.16 -4.99
CA TYR A 315 13.81 18.34 -4.45
C TYR A 315 13.13 19.62 -4.97
N ASP A 316 13.85 20.74 -5.03
CA ASP A 316 13.33 22.02 -5.57
C ASP A 316 13.01 21.90 -7.07
N THR A 317 13.76 21.10 -7.82
CA THR A 317 13.47 20.82 -9.23
C THR A 317 12.18 20.02 -9.39
N HIS A 318 11.94 19.05 -8.52
CA HIS A 318 10.68 18.30 -8.47
C HIS A 318 9.50 19.24 -8.19
N ILE A 319 9.60 20.07 -7.15
CA ILE A 319 8.54 21.05 -6.78
C ILE A 319 8.19 21.97 -7.95
N ARG A 320 9.20 22.52 -8.65
CA ARG A 320 8.96 23.39 -9.81
C ARG A 320 8.30 22.66 -10.97
N SER A 321 8.70 21.41 -11.24
CA SER A 321 8.09 20.58 -12.27
C SER A 321 6.62 20.30 -11.97
N ASP A 322 6.31 19.89 -10.74
CA ASP A 322 4.93 19.57 -10.35
C ASP A 322 4.04 20.80 -10.39
N ALA A 323 4.55 21.97 -9.96
CA ALA A 323 3.81 23.22 -10.10
C ALA A 323 3.47 23.53 -11.58
N ARG A 324 4.41 23.29 -12.51
CA ARG A 324 4.19 23.47 -13.95
C ARG A 324 3.15 22.48 -14.51
N ILE A 325 3.23 21.22 -14.10
CA ILE A 325 2.29 20.14 -14.45
C ILE A 325 0.89 20.48 -13.93
N PHE A 326 0.76 20.83 -12.66
CA PHE A 326 -0.52 21.14 -12.02
C PHE A 326 -1.16 22.38 -12.63
N ALA A 327 -0.39 23.44 -12.89
CA ALA A 327 -0.89 24.63 -13.58
C ALA A 327 -1.48 24.28 -14.95
N TYR A 328 -0.82 23.39 -15.70
CA TYR A 328 -1.36 22.92 -16.98
C TYR A 328 -2.66 22.13 -16.82
N LEU A 329 -2.73 21.17 -15.90
CA LEU A 329 -3.95 20.41 -15.65
C LEU A 329 -5.12 21.30 -15.24
N ARG A 330 -4.86 22.30 -14.38
CA ARG A 330 -5.86 23.32 -14.01
C ARG A 330 -6.31 24.15 -15.21
N SER A 331 -5.41 24.47 -16.14
CA SER A 331 -5.76 25.18 -17.38
C SER A 331 -6.67 24.39 -18.32
N LEU A 332 -6.69 23.04 -18.20
CA LEU A 332 -7.65 22.18 -18.90
C LEU A 332 -9.03 22.13 -18.24
N GLY A 333 -9.22 22.82 -17.10
CA GLY A 333 -10.50 22.87 -16.39
C GLY A 333 -10.76 21.70 -15.45
N THR A 334 -9.74 20.88 -15.11
CA THR A 334 -9.96 19.69 -14.29
C THR A 334 -10.45 20.03 -12.87
N ARG A 335 -11.50 19.32 -12.44
CA ARG A 335 -12.07 19.39 -11.09
C ARG A 335 -11.50 18.35 -10.12
N ALA A 336 -10.74 17.37 -10.62
CA ALA A 336 -10.10 16.35 -9.81
C ALA A 336 -8.99 16.96 -8.94
N LEU A 337 -8.75 16.38 -7.76
CA LEU A 337 -7.62 16.76 -6.94
C LEU A 337 -6.32 16.19 -7.52
N LEU A 338 -5.21 16.88 -7.30
CA LEU A 338 -3.90 16.55 -7.85
C LEU A 338 -2.96 16.10 -6.75
N THR A 339 -2.27 14.99 -7.01
CA THR A 339 -1.18 14.47 -6.18
C THR A 339 0.01 14.09 -7.05
N GLY A 340 1.09 13.59 -6.44
CA GLY A 340 2.31 13.19 -7.12
C GLY A 340 3.26 12.53 -6.12
N ALA A 341 4.49 12.27 -6.54
CA ALA A 341 5.55 11.70 -5.71
C ALA A 341 5.05 10.55 -4.83
N ASN A 342 4.20 9.67 -5.36
CA ASN A 342 3.35 8.76 -4.60
C ASN A 342 4.04 7.45 -4.16
N TYR A 343 5.37 7.41 -4.13
CA TYR A 343 6.14 6.26 -3.64
C TYR A 343 7.32 6.72 -2.80
N THR A 344 7.91 5.84 -1.99
CA THR A 344 9.01 6.13 -1.03
C THR A 344 8.67 7.07 0.14
N LEU A 345 9.54 7.03 1.15
CA LEU A 345 9.21 7.39 2.54
C LEU A 345 10.25 8.30 3.23
N THR A 346 10.84 9.24 2.49
CA THR A 346 11.94 10.09 2.97
C THR A 346 11.44 11.38 3.62
N GLN A 347 12.24 11.99 4.50
CA GLN A 347 11.90 13.27 5.13
C GLN A 347 11.76 14.40 4.09
N GLY A 348 12.63 14.41 3.07
CA GLY A 348 12.61 15.42 2.01
C GLY A 348 11.30 15.48 1.23
N LEU A 349 10.57 14.37 1.12
CA LEU A 349 9.26 14.35 0.46
C LEU A 349 8.18 15.17 1.19
N ALA A 350 8.35 15.46 2.49
CA ALA A 350 7.46 16.39 3.17
C ALA A 350 7.49 17.78 2.51
N TRP A 351 8.64 18.22 1.98
CA TRP A 351 8.78 19.49 1.28
C TRP A 351 8.14 19.48 -0.11
N VAL A 352 8.09 18.32 -0.78
CA VAL A 352 7.44 18.20 -2.10
C VAL A 352 5.92 18.10 -1.94
N ARG A 353 5.48 17.15 -1.13
CA ARG A 353 4.06 16.81 -0.96
C ARG A 353 3.25 17.91 -0.28
N ASP A 354 3.91 18.89 0.36
CA ASP A 354 3.20 20.04 0.96
C ASP A 354 2.52 20.94 -0.09
N HIS A 355 2.94 20.83 -1.35
CA HIS A 355 2.37 21.58 -2.47
C HIS A 355 1.18 20.88 -3.15
N TYR A 356 0.80 19.67 -2.74
CA TYR A 356 -0.26 18.89 -3.38
C TYR A 356 -1.64 19.13 -2.75
N ASP A 357 -2.73 18.82 -3.45
CA ASP A 357 -4.07 18.90 -2.83
C ASP A 357 -4.21 17.84 -1.73
N TYR A 358 -3.67 16.64 -1.98
CA TYR A 358 -3.61 15.55 -1.03
C TYR A 358 -2.30 14.78 -1.18
N VAL A 359 -1.93 14.05 -0.12
CA VAL A 359 -0.71 13.25 -0.09
C VAL A 359 -1.04 11.80 -0.41
N ASP A 360 -0.29 11.20 -1.32
CA ASP A 360 -0.37 9.78 -1.65
C ASP A 360 0.97 9.06 -1.40
N SER A 361 0.92 7.77 -1.07
CA SER A 361 2.12 6.95 -0.95
C SER A 361 1.84 5.46 -1.14
N HIS A 362 2.84 4.67 -1.54
CA HIS A 362 2.69 3.23 -1.81
C HIS A 362 3.57 2.38 -0.91
N SER A 363 3.07 1.19 -0.51
CA SER A 363 3.88 0.22 0.22
C SER A 363 3.34 -1.21 0.11
N TYR A 364 4.24 -2.18 0.06
CA TYR A 364 3.92 -3.59 -0.18
C TYR A 364 4.56 -4.48 0.87
N TRP A 365 3.83 -5.48 1.35
CA TRP A 365 4.41 -6.59 2.11
C TRP A 365 4.77 -7.75 1.18
N SER A 366 5.99 -8.26 1.33
CA SER A 366 6.53 -9.36 0.53
C SER A 366 6.42 -9.14 -0.99
N HIS A 367 6.73 -7.94 -1.47
CA HIS A 367 6.80 -7.64 -2.91
C HIS A 367 7.73 -8.64 -3.65
N PRO A 368 7.37 -9.12 -4.86
CA PRO A 368 8.17 -10.08 -5.62
C PRO A 368 9.57 -9.55 -5.95
N GLN A 369 10.55 -10.43 -5.91
CA GLN A 369 11.92 -10.20 -6.38
C GLN A 369 12.25 -11.19 -7.50
N PHE A 370 13.01 -10.74 -8.51
CA PHE A 370 13.26 -11.52 -9.73
C PHE A 370 14.76 -11.84 -9.86
N PRO A 371 15.27 -12.91 -9.22
CA PRO A 371 16.70 -13.22 -9.15
C PRO A 371 17.39 -13.54 -10.48
N GLN A 372 16.63 -13.84 -11.56
CA GLN A 372 17.20 -14.17 -12.86
C GLN A 372 16.83 -13.15 -13.95
N LYS A 373 15.53 -13.02 -14.25
CA LYS A 373 15.02 -12.12 -15.28
C LYS A 373 13.85 -11.33 -14.71
N SER A 374 13.89 -10.00 -14.83
CA SER A 374 12.81 -9.12 -14.36
C SER A 374 11.45 -9.59 -14.87
N TRP A 375 10.49 -9.68 -13.96
CA TRP A 375 9.11 -10.08 -14.25
C TRP A 375 8.95 -11.52 -14.78
N ALA A 376 9.90 -12.41 -14.51
CA ALA A 376 9.84 -13.82 -14.92
C ALA A 376 10.26 -14.77 -13.79
N PHE A 377 9.92 -16.06 -13.94
CA PHE A 377 10.38 -17.11 -13.05
C PHE A 377 11.92 -17.30 -13.08
N PRO A 378 12.51 -17.82 -11.99
CA PRO A 378 11.89 -18.03 -10.68
C PRO A 378 11.66 -16.70 -9.94
N ILE A 379 10.63 -16.65 -9.10
CA ILE A 379 10.22 -15.43 -8.36
C ILE A 379 10.45 -15.64 -6.87
N LYS A 380 11.18 -14.74 -6.24
CA LYS A 380 11.51 -14.80 -4.82
C LYS A 380 10.53 -13.95 -4.00
N PHE A 381 10.06 -14.53 -2.90
CA PHE A 381 9.19 -13.88 -1.92
C PHE A 381 9.77 -14.00 -0.52
N ARG A 382 9.39 -13.06 0.35
CA ARG A 382 9.62 -13.23 1.77
C ARG A 382 8.47 -14.06 2.36
N GLN A 383 8.75 -14.79 3.42
CA GLN A 383 7.80 -15.69 4.09
C GLN A 383 7.70 -15.35 5.58
N ASP A 384 7.85 -14.06 5.90
CA ASP A 384 7.79 -13.49 7.23
C ASP A 384 6.42 -12.87 7.52
N SER A 385 6.11 -12.79 8.81
CA SER A 385 4.89 -12.20 9.38
C SER A 385 5.02 -10.68 9.49
N PRO A 386 4.07 -9.92 8.93
CA PRO A 386 4.00 -8.47 9.15
C PRO A 386 3.79 -8.06 10.61
N ILE A 387 3.12 -8.85 11.45
CA ILE A 387 2.95 -8.61 12.90
C ILE A 387 4.30 -8.72 13.61
N HIS A 388 5.08 -9.76 13.34
CA HIS A 388 6.44 -9.88 13.89
C HIS A 388 7.34 -8.69 13.45
N ALA A 389 7.01 -8.07 12.31
CA ALA A 389 7.67 -6.88 11.79
C ALA A 389 6.97 -5.55 12.17
N LEU A 390 6.15 -5.53 13.23
CA LEU A 390 5.49 -4.33 13.76
C LEU A 390 4.65 -3.60 12.71
N ALA A 391 3.78 -4.34 12.02
CA ALA A 391 2.85 -3.81 11.03
C ALA A 391 3.53 -2.94 9.97
N LEU A 392 4.66 -3.42 9.43
CA LEU A 392 5.61 -2.59 8.68
C LEU A 392 5.00 -1.72 7.58
N VAL A 393 3.98 -2.22 6.86
CA VAL A 393 3.34 -1.49 5.76
C VAL A 393 2.67 -0.19 6.25
N PRO A 394 1.62 -0.22 7.09
CA PRO A 394 1.03 1.02 7.59
C PRO A 394 2.00 1.81 8.50
N ASN A 395 2.85 1.12 9.24
CA ASN A 395 3.83 1.76 10.13
C ASN A 395 4.78 2.69 9.37
N ARG A 396 5.39 2.20 8.29
CA ARG A 396 6.34 2.99 7.49
C ARG A 396 5.67 4.12 6.68
N LEU A 397 4.40 3.97 6.34
CA LEU A 397 3.63 4.99 5.63
C LEU A 397 3.21 6.16 6.53
N SER A 398 3.03 5.92 7.84
CA SER A 398 2.46 6.91 8.76
C SER A 398 3.26 8.23 8.83
N PRO A 399 4.61 8.25 8.87
CA PRO A 399 5.38 9.50 8.94
C PRO A 399 5.24 10.43 7.75
N VAL A 400 4.93 9.92 6.56
CA VAL A 400 4.91 10.74 5.34
C VAL A 400 3.59 11.46 5.10
N ARG A 401 2.61 11.29 5.99
CA ARG A 401 1.44 12.15 6.04
C ARG A 401 1.85 13.59 6.35
N ILE A 402 1.17 14.55 5.74
CA ILE A 402 1.28 15.96 6.08
C ILE A 402 0.04 16.37 6.88
N PRO A 403 0.18 16.75 8.16
CA PRO A 403 -0.96 17.27 8.94
C PRO A 403 -1.65 18.43 8.22
N GLY A 404 -2.99 18.40 8.18
CA GLY A 404 -3.81 19.37 7.45
C GLY A 404 -4.04 19.03 5.98
N LYS A 405 -3.57 17.87 5.49
CA LYS A 405 -3.92 17.35 4.16
C LYS A 405 -4.51 15.94 4.26
N PRO A 406 -5.43 15.58 3.35
CA PRO A 406 -5.89 14.21 3.23
C PRO A 406 -4.72 13.30 2.89
N PHE A 407 -4.77 12.07 3.41
CA PHE A 407 -3.75 11.06 3.14
C PHE A 407 -4.35 9.83 2.48
N THR A 408 -3.74 9.43 1.38
CA THR A 408 -4.16 8.29 0.58
C THR A 408 -3.03 7.30 0.39
N VAL A 409 -3.41 6.06 0.12
CA VAL A 409 -2.51 5.00 -0.31
C VAL A 409 -3.13 4.34 -1.52
N THR A 410 -2.77 4.83 -2.71
CA THR A 410 -3.35 4.33 -3.97
C THR A 410 -2.70 3.02 -4.46
N GLU A 411 -1.71 2.51 -3.73
CA GLU A 411 -1.20 1.14 -3.86
C GLU A 411 -0.72 0.58 -2.52
N PHE A 412 -1.38 -0.47 -2.06
CA PHE A 412 -0.81 -1.40 -1.08
C PHE A 412 -1.15 -2.86 -1.42
N ASN A 413 -0.34 -3.81 -0.95
CA ASN A 413 -0.73 -5.23 -0.98
C ASN A 413 0.06 -6.06 0.04
N TYR A 414 -0.53 -7.16 0.47
CA TYR A 414 0.12 -8.28 1.14
C TYR A 414 0.23 -9.44 0.14
N CYS A 415 1.34 -9.48 -0.60
CA CYS A 415 1.44 -10.25 -1.82
C CYS A 415 1.43 -11.77 -1.55
N ARG A 416 0.62 -12.52 -2.29
CA ARG A 416 0.72 -13.98 -2.33
C ARG A 416 2.00 -14.38 -3.10
N PRO A 417 2.67 -15.49 -2.75
CA PRO A 417 2.26 -16.56 -1.84
C PRO A 417 2.84 -16.40 -0.42
N ASN A 418 3.00 -15.18 0.11
CA ASN A 418 3.37 -15.02 1.51
C ASN A 418 2.30 -15.70 2.40
N ARG A 419 2.75 -16.60 3.27
CA ARG A 419 1.89 -17.43 4.13
C ARG A 419 1.16 -16.65 5.22
N TYR A 420 1.61 -15.43 5.50
CA TYR A 420 1.07 -14.54 6.53
C TYR A 420 0.20 -13.43 5.94
N ARG A 421 -0.13 -13.47 4.65
CA ARG A 421 -0.86 -12.37 3.99
C ARG A 421 -2.24 -12.08 4.59
N ALA A 422 -2.86 -13.06 5.24
CA ALA A 422 -4.12 -12.89 5.96
C ALA A 422 -4.02 -11.85 7.10
N GLU A 423 -2.82 -11.59 7.64
CA GLU A 423 -2.60 -10.52 8.62
C GLU A 423 -2.96 -9.14 8.05
N GLY A 424 -2.80 -8.93 6.74
CA GLY A 424 -3.16 -7.69 6.07
C GLY A 424 -4.65 -7.33 6.19
N ALA A 425 -5.52 -8.33 6.38
CA ALA A 425 -6.96 -8.17 6.60
C ALA A 425 -7.28 -7.37 7.86
N LEU A 426 -6.38 -7.40 8.86
CA LEU A 426 -6.54 -6.69 10.12
C LEU A 426 -5.66 -5.44 10.15
N LEU A 427 -4.39 -5.58 9.73
CA LEU A 427 -3.39 -4.53 9.90
C LEU A 427 -3.72 -3.26 9.13
N MET A 428 -4.18 -3.38 7.88
CA MET A 428 -4.54 -2.21 7.09
C MET A 428 -5.74 -1.47 7.69
N PRO A 429 -6.95 -2.05 7.78
CA PRO A 429 -8.09 -1.31 8.32
C PRO A 429 -7.86 -0.80 9.74
N ALA A 430 -7.12 -1.52 10.59
CA ALA A 430 -6.77 -1.07 11.93
C ALA A 430 -5.93 0.21 11.93
N TYR A 431 -4.74 0.16 11.33
CA TYR A 431 -3.80 1.26 11.45
C TYR A 431 -4.11 2.43 10.53
N THR A 432 -4.77 2.22 9.39
CA THR A 432 -5.19 3.34 8.54
C THR A 432 -6.36 4.11 9.16
N SER A 433 -7.26 3.43 9.89
CA SER A 433 -8.30 4.08 10.68
C SER A 433 -7.72 4.81 11.89
N LEU A 434 -6.77 4.18 12.61
CA LEU A 434 -6.06 4.81 13.73
C LEU A 434 -5.35 6.10 13.28
N GLN A 435 -4.66 6.04 12.13
CA GLN A 435 -3.96 7.18 11.54
C GLN A 435 -4.89 8.20 10.86
N ASP A 436 -6.18 7.88 10.77
CA ASP A 436 -7.24 8.72 10.23
C ASP A 436 -7.09 9.07 8.74
N TRP A 437 -6.65 8.10 7.93
CA TRP A 437 -6.46 8.26 6.48
C TRP A 437 -7.79 8.38 5.72
N ASP A 438 -7.71 8.81 4.46
CA ASP A 438 -8.89 9.19 3.67
C ASP A 438 -9.18 8.27 2.48
N ALA A 439 -8.16 7.66 1.86
CA ALA A 439 -8.40 6.71 0.75
C ALA A 439 -7.37 5.58 0.64
N LEU A 440 -7.83 4.37 0.40
CA LEU A 440 -7.02 3.15 0.34
C LEU A 440 -7.32 2.37 -0.95
N TYR A 441 -6.29 1.92 -1.68
CA TYR A 441 -6.46 1.11 -2.88
C TYR A 441 -5.55 -0.11 -2.85
N ASN A 442 -6.14 -1.29 -2.91
CA ASN A 442 -5.37 -2.52 -3.03
C ASN A 442 -4.80 -2.63 -4.45
N PHE A 443 -3.49 -2.79 -4.56
CA PHE A 443 -2.81 -3.04 -5.83
C PHE A 443 -2.58 -4.55 -5.98
N GLN A 444 -3.46 -5.28 -6.66
CA GLN A 444 -4.48 -4.83 -7.60
C GLN A 444 -5.68 -5.78 -7.57
N TYR A 445 -6.82 -5.38 -8.15
CA TYR A 445 -7.93 -6.33 -8.35
C TYR A 445 -7.57 -7.34 -9.42
N ALA A 446 -7.18 -6.87 -10.61
CA ALA A 446 -6.82 -7.71 -11.74
C ALA A 446 -5.86 -7.02 -12.71
N MET A 447 -5.05 -7.83 -13.40
CA MET A 447 -4.13 -7.40 -14.46
C MET A 447 -4.66 -7.65 -15.87
N SER A 448 -5.63 -8.55 -16.02
CA SER A 448 -6.24 -8.86 -17.31
C SER A 448 -7.76 -8.84 -17.27
N ARG A 449 -8.39 -8.71 -18.45
CA ARG A 449 -9.84 -8.82 -18.64
C ARG A 449 -10.37 -10.12 -18.07
N GLU A 450 -9.75 -11.25 -18.43
CA GLU A 450 -10.16 -12.58 -17.96
C GLU A 450 -10.09 -12.66 -16.43
N GLN A 451 -9.01 -12.13 -15.85
CA GLN A 451 -8.84 -12.13 -14.41
C GLN A 451 -9.85 -11.24 -13.69
N ALA A 452 -10.22 -10.10 -14.28
CA ALA A 452 -11.23 -9.22 -13.72
C ALA A 452 -12.62 -9.87 -13.70
N LEU A 453 -12.92 -10.68 -14.72
CA LEU A 453 -14.24 -11.29 -14.92
C LEU A 453 -14.40 -12.62 -14.21
N GLU A 454 -13.38 -13.47 -14.23
CA GLU A 454 -13.47 -14.87 -13.78
C GLU A 454 -12.51 -15.19 -12.61
N GLY A 455 -11.67 -14.23 -12.20
CA GLY A 455 -10.62 -14.47 -11.23
C GLY A 455 -9.45 -15.26 -11.83
N GLY A 456 -8.81 -16.12 -11.05
CA GLY A 456 -7.74 -16.97 -11.58
C GLY A 456 -6.89 -17.61 -10.51
N VAL A 457 -5.80 -18.24 -10.94
CA VAL A 457 -4.84 -18.93 -10.07
C VAL A 457 -3.45 -18.29 -10.10
N GLU A 458 -3.19 -17.39 -11.04
CA GLU A 458 -1.89 -16.74 -11.23
C GLU A 458 -1.90 -15.29 -10.74
N ASN A 459 -0.71 -14.69 -10.75
CA ASN A 459 -0.41 -13.31 -10.33
C ASN A 459 -0.30 -13.14 -8.80
N TYR A 460 0.77 -12.48 -8.39
CA TYR A 460 1.12 -12.25 -6.98
C TYR A 460 0.46 -10.99 -6.37
N PHE A 461 -0.14 -10.13 -7.21
CA PHE A 461 -0.83 -8.91 -6.78
C PHE A 461 -2.35 -8.98 -6.92
N ALA A 462 -2.86 -9.75 -7.88
CA ALA A 462 -4.28 -9.74 -8.20
C ALA A 462 -5.14 -10.41 -7.12
N VAL A 463 -5.87 -9.61 -6.34
CA VAL A 463 -6.77 -10.14 -5.31
C VAL A 463 -7.93 -10.93 -5.91
N ALA A 464 -8.34 -10.65 -7.16
CA ALA A 464 -9.33 -11.49 -7.87
C ALA A 464 -8.87 -12.95 -8.07
N ALA A 465 -7.56 -13.21 -7.97
CA ALA A 465 -6.98 -14.55 -8.02
C ALA A 465 -6.51 -15.06 -6.64
N ASP A 466 -6.85 -14.40 -5.55
CA ASP A 466 -6.46 -14.79 -4.19
C ASP A 466 -7.69 -14.86 -3.27
N PRO A 467 -8.21 -16.05 -2.94
CA PRO A 467 -9.36 -16.19 -2.05
C PRO A 467 -9.18 -15.49 -0.70
N ILE A 468 -7.97 -15.57 -0.13
CA ILE A 468 -7.65 -14.95 1.17
C ILE A 468 -7.58 -13.44 1.02
N GLY A 469 -6.82 -12.94 0.04
CA GLY A 469 -6.69 -11.51 -0.25
C GLY A 469 -8.02 -10.84 -0.58
N LEU A 470 -8.89 -11.49 -1.36
CA LEU A 470 -10.17 -10.93 -1.78
C LEU A 470 -11.14 -10.76 -0.61
N ILE A 471 -11.27 -11.77 0.26
CA ILE A 471 -12.12 -11.66 1.46
C ILE A 471 -11.52 -10.62 2.43
N SER A 472 -10.19 -10.62 2.58
CA SER A 472 -9.48 -9.64 3.41
C SER A 472 -9.78 -8.20 2.98
N ASP A 473 -9.75 -7.95 1.67
CA ASP A 473 -9.94 -6.62 1.11
C ASP A 473 -11.40 -6.14 1.21
N ARG A 474 -12.38 -7.04 1.03
CA ARG A 474 -13.81 -6.75 1.28
C ARG A 474 -14.05 -6.37 2.74
N VAL A 475 -13.47 -7.11 3.68
CA VAL A 475 -13.55 -6.79 5.11
C VAL A 475 -12.91 -5.43 5.40
N GLY A 476 -11.71 -5.17 4.89
CA GLY A 476 -11.03 -3.89 5.05
C GLY A 476 -11.86 -2.70 4.55
N SER A 477 -12.42 -2.85 3.35
CA SER A 477 -13.33 -1.88 2.73
C SER A 477 -14.52 -1.53 3.63
N PHE A 478 -15.21 -2.54 4.14
CA PHE A 478 -16.40 -2.38 4.97
C PHE A 478 -16.11 -1.67 6.29
N LEU A 479 -15.02 -2.06 6.97
CA LEU A 479 -14.62 -1.50 8.27
C LEU A 479 -14.16 -0.05 8.17
N PHE A 480 -13.32 0.25 7.17
CA PHE A 480 -12.71 1.56 7.00
C PHE A 480 -13.74 2.62 6.63
N GLN A 481 -14.61 2.33 5.66
CA GLN A 481 -15.64 3.27 5.21
C GLN A 481 -16.67 3.57 6.29
N ARG A 482 -17.06 2.57 7.10
CA ARG A 482 -18.01 2.75 8.20
C ARG A 482 -17.39 3.42 9.45
N GLY A 483 -16.06 3.52 9.51
CA GLY A 483 -15.34 4.08 10.65
C GLY A 483 -15.51 3.22 11.90
N ASP A 484 -15.32 1.91 11.78
CA ASP A 484 -15.46 0.98 12.91
C ASP A 484 -14.38 1.15 13.98
N ILE A 485 -13.18 1.51 13.53
CA ILE A 485 -12.02 1.76 14.37
C ILE A 485 -11.85 3.28 14.48
N ALA A 486 -11.68 3.77 15.70
CA ALA A 486 -11.57 5.20 15.99
C ALA A 486 -10.17 5.72 15.62
N PRO A 487 -10.08 6.94 15.07
CA PRO A 487 -8.83 7.69 15.00
C PRO A 487 -8.14 7.80 16.36
N ALA A 488 -6.81 7.84 16.35
CA ALA A 488 -6.05 8.07 17.57
C ALA A 488 -6.33 9.47 18.15
N ASN A 489 -6.35 9.54 19.48
CA ASN A 489 -6.70 10.75 20.21
C ASN A 489 -5.62 11.83 20.09
N ARG A 490 -4.37 11.44 19.88
CA ARG A 490 -3.22 12.34 19.83
C ARG A 490 -2.63 12.46 18.43
N LEU A 491 -2.00 13.60 18.16
CA LEU A 491 -1.18 13.84 16.97
C LEU A 491 0.25 14.20 17.37
N ILE A 492 1.24 13.50 16.81
CA ILE A 492 2.66 13.79 17.01
C ILE A 492 3.27 14.17 15.66
N THR A 493 3.92 15.33 15.57
CA THR A 493 4.40 15.85 14.28
C THR A 493 5.92 15.96 14.24
N TRP A 494 6.53 15.40 13.20
CA TRP A 494 7.93 15.59 12.88
C TRP A 494 8.18 16.93 12.21
N ALA A 495 9.10 17.72 12.75
CA ALA A 495 9.62 18.91 12.11
C ALA A 495 10.72 18.53 11.11
N ALA A 496 10.36 18.47 9.83
CA ALA A 496 11.27 18.17 8.72
C ALA A 496 12.11 19.40 8.41
N ARG A 497 13.11 19.67 9.25
CA ARG A 497 14.03 20.79 9.12
C ARG A 497 14.84 20.67 7.83
N SER A 498 15.07 21.79 7.15
CA SER A 498 15.74 21.79 5.85
C SER A 498 17.16 21.20 5.92
N GLU A 499 17.91 21.56 6.95
CA GLU A 499 19.28 21.10 7.21
C GLU A 499 19.39 19.61 7.52
N GLU A 500 18.31 18.99 8.00
CA GLU A 500 18.25 17.56 8.28
C GLU A 500 17.68 16.78 7.09
N ALA A 501 16.51 17.20 6.60
CA ALA A 501 15.77 16.52 5.55
C ALA A 501 16.53 16.46 4.22
N PHE A 502 17.42 17.44 3.97
CA PHE A 502 18.26 17.49 2.78
C PHE A 502 19.72 17.10 3.03
N ALA A 503 20.08 16.62 4.22
CA ALA A 503 21.45 16.17 4.48
C ALA A 503 21.86 15.02 3.53
N GLU A 504 20.90 14.19 3.13
CA GLU A 504 21.05 13.05 2.23
C GLU A 504 19.78 12.93 1.35
N LEU A 505 19.93 12.50 0.10
CA LEU A 505 18.80 12.33 -0.84
C LEU A 505 17.67 11.47 -0.25
N ASP A 506 18.01 10.40 0.46
CA ASP A 506 17.07 9.42 0.99
C ASP A 506 16.95 9.40 2.51
N LYS A 507 17.23 10.53 3.17
CA LYS A 507 17.11 10.69 4.63
C LYS A 507 15.80 10.12 5.16
N LYS A 508 15.90 9.10 6.02
CA LYS A 508 14.76 8.41 6.64
C LYS A 508 14.37 9.05 7.97
N PHE A 509 13.16 8.76 8.41
CA PHE A 509 12.74 8.95 9.80
C PHE A 509 13.39 7.89 10.71
N PRO A 510 13.56 8.16 12.02
CA PRO A 510 14.10 7.18 12.97
C PRO A 510 13.05 6.12 13.38
N ASP A 511 13.51 4.92 13.75
CA ASP A 511 12.67 3.75 14.11
C ASP A 511 11.70 4.02 15.27
N ASN A 512 12.14 4.79 16.27
CA ASN A 512 11.30 5.20 17.39
C ASN A 512 10.14 6.12 16.95
N PHE A 513 10.27 6.88 15.86
CA PHE A 513 9.18 7.68 15.32
C PHE A 513 8.19 6.84 14.51
N TYR A 514 8.67 5.88 13.72
CA TYR A 514 7.79 4.90 13.07
C TYR A 514 6.94 4.19 14.13
N LEU A 515 7.56 3.66 15.19
CA LEU A 515 6.87 2.94 16.27
C LEU A 515 5.68 3.73 16.88
N LEU A 516 5.77 5.05 16.97
CA LEU A 516 4.69 5.90 17.48
C LEU A 516 3.44 5.89 16.58
N GLY A 517 3.57 5.59 15.29
CA GLY A 517 2.46 5.40 14.35
C GLY A 517 1.57 4.19 14.67
N LEU A 518 2.04 3.28 15.53
CA LEU A 518 1.21 2.19 16.06
C LEU A 518 0.47 2.59 17.34
N VAL A 519 0.82 3.72 17.95
CA VAL A 519 0.21 4.23 19.19
C VAL A 519 -0.79 5.35 18.91
N SER A 520 -0.34 6.38 18.19
CA SER A 520 -1.05 7.64 17.96
C SER A 520 -0.90 8.10 16.52
N ARG A 521 -1.65 9.12 16.08
CA ARG A 521 -1.47 9.70 14.75
C ARG A 521 -0.10 10.35 14.65
N ILE A 522 0.61 10.11 13.56
CA ILE A 522 1.86 10.79 13.25
C ILE A 522 1.83 11.45 11.87
N GLY A 523 2.80 12.31 11.61
CA GLY A 523 3.03 12.94 10.31
C GLY A 523 4.22 13.88 10.34
N ALA A 524 4.62 14.41 9.20
CA ALA A 524 5.73 15.33 9.05
C ALA A 524 5.28 16.64 8.41
N LYS A 525 5.88 17.76 8.86
CA LYS A 525 5.65 19.09 8.27
C LYS A 525 7.01 19.76 8.01
N PRO A 526 7.20 20.40 6.84
CA PRO A 526 8.38 21.22 6.58
C PRO A 526 8.55 22.34 7.60
N GLY A 527 9.79 22.59 8.00
CA GLY A 527 10.15 23.74 8.83
C GLY A 527 10.85 23.37 10.14
N THR A 528 11.24 24.42 10.87
CA THR A 528 11.79 24.33 12.22
C THR A 528 10.71 23.89 13.22
N PRO A 529 11.08 23.37 14.40
CA PRO A 529 10.10 23.00 15.43
C PRO A 529 9.15 24.14 15.81
N ALA A 530 9.60 25.39 15.79
CA ALA A 530 8.76 26.56 16.11
C ALA A 530 7.74 26.85 14.99
N GLU A 531 8.17 26.80 13.73
CA GLU A 531 7.27 26.98 12.58
C GLU A 531 6.23 25.87 12.49
N VAL A 532 6.65 24.62 12.71
CA VAL A 532 5.72 23.47 12.70
C VAL A 532 4.73 23.55 13.85
N ARG A 533 5.15 24.00 15.04
CA ARG A 533 4.24 24.25 16.16
C ARG A 533 3.18 25.29 15.82
N ALA A 534 3.56 26.35 15.11
CA ALA A 534 2.62 27.39 14.66
C ALA A 534 1.68 26.88 13.56
N ALA A 535 2.19 26.10 12.61
CA ALA A 535 1.43 25.56 11.49
C ALA A 535 0.48 24.41 11.89
N VAL A 536 0.81 23.66 12.94
CA VAL A 536 0.03 22.50 13.42
C VAL A 536 -0.28 22.65 14.91
N PRO A 537 -1.15 23.61 15.29
CA PRO A 537 -1.46 23.87 16.69
C PRO A 537 -2.14 22.69 17.40
N ALA A 538 -2.79 21.80 16.64
CA ALA A 538 -3.41 20.57 17.14
C ALA A 538 -2.40 19.48 17.53
N SER A 539 -1.11 19.65 17.25
CA SER A 539 -0.10 18.63 17.56
C SER A 539 0.18 18.58 19.06
N ASP A 540 0.11 17.40 19.67
CA ASP A 540 0.41 17.20 21.09
C ASP A 540 1.90 17.24 21.38
N ALA A 541 2.73 16.87 20.42
CA ALA A 541 4.18 16.86 20.51
C ALA A 541 4.83 17.14 19.16
N ILE A 542 5.89 17.97 19.17
CA ILE A 542 6.77 18.14 18.01
C ILE A 542 8.04 17.33 18.23
N LEU A 543 8.45 16.57 17.21
CA LEU A 543 9.69 15.80 17.22
C LEU A 543 10.67 16.35 16.19
N THR A 544 11.96 16.24 16.46
CA THR A 544 13.00 16.59 15.48
C THR A 544 14.26 15.74 15.69
N GLY A 545 15.10 15.61 14.67
CA GLY A 545 16.35 14.87 14.79
C GLY A 545 17.43 15.65 15.55
N ALA A 546 18.43 14.91 16.02
CA ALA A 546 19.57 15.48 16.76
C ALA A 546 20.64 16.11 15.86
N THR A 547 20.68 15.74 14.58
CA THR A 547 21.79 16.08 13.67
C THR A 547 21.26 16.57 12.32
N PRO A 548 21.62 17.79 11.88
CA PRO A 548 22.36 18.82 12.64
C PRO A 548 21.62 19.26 13.91
N ALA A 549 22.31 19.79 14.91
CA ALA A 549 21.67 20.19 16.17
C ALA A 549 20.53 21.22 15.93
N PRO A 550 19.33 21.03 16.50
CA PRO A 550 18.27 22.03 16.42
C PRO A 550 18.60 23.28 17.23
N ALA A 551 17.91 24.38 16.94
CA ALA A 551 18.04 25.61 17.71
C ALA A 551 17.69 25.39 19.19
N SER A 552 18.39 26.09 20.08
CA SER A 552 18.20 26.03 21.53
C SER A 552 17.82 27.42 22.09
N PRO A 553 16.88 27.52 23.03
CA PRO A 553 16.10 26.42 23.60
C PRO A 553 15.06 25.85 22.61
N LEU A 554 14.72 24.56 22.76
CA LEU A 554 13.63 23.96 22.00
C LEU A 554 12.29 24.62 22.39
N PRO A 555 11.34 24.74 21.43
CA PRO A 555 9.99 25.18 21.76
C PRO A 555 9.30 24.25 22.78
N PRO A 556 8.25 24.74 23.48
CA PRO A 556 7.48 23.90 24.40
C PRO A 556 6.90 22.66 23.72
N LYS A 557 6.89 21.54 24.47
CA LYS A 557 6.43 20.23 23.98
C LYS A 557 7.15 19.80 22.69
N THR A 558 8.47 19.98 22.67
CA THR A 558 9.34 19.52 21.60
C THR A 558 10.39 18.58 22.16
N TRP A 559 10.62 17.45 21.49
CA TRP A 559 11.60 16.44 21.87
C TRP A 559 12.54 16.10 20.71
N ILE A 560 13.78 15.78 21.06
CA ILE A 560 14.73 15.17 20.13
C ILE A 560 14.42 13.68 20.05
N ALA A 561 14.38 13.13 18.83
CA ALA A 561 14.06 11.73 18.60
C ALA A 561 15.26 10.79 18.79
N ASP A 562 15.86 10.80 19.99
CA ASP A 562 16.95 9.91 20.37
C ASP A 562 16.45 8.62 21.07
N ALA A 563 17.36 7.86 21.68
CA ALA A 563 17.03 6.60 22.33
C ALA A 563 16.07 6.73 23.53
N SER A 564 15.95 7.91 24.17
CA SER A 564 15.04 8.11 25.31
C SER A 564 13.64 8.58 24.92
N LEU A 565 13.40 8.86 23.62
CA LEU A 565 12.16 9.46 23.12
C LEU A 565 10.89 8.82 23.70
N ILE A 566 10.76 7.49 23.62
CA ILE A 566 9.54 6.80 24.06
C ILE A 566 9.31 6.99 25.56
N ASP A 567 10.35 6.89 26.37
CA ASP A 567 10.25 7.07 27.82
C ASP A 567 9.99 8.54 28.20
N ASP A 568 10.55 9.49 27.45
CA ASP A 568 10.25 10.91 27.61
C ASP A 568 8.78 11.22 27.33
N LEU A 569 8.23 10.68 26.24
CA LEU A 569 6.82 10.86 25.89
C LEU A 569 5.88 10.21 26.90
N LYS A 570 6.25 9.06 27.48
CA LYS A 570 5.53 8.43 28.60
C LYS A 570 5.58 9.29 29.86
N ARG A 571 6.75 9.80 30.24
CA ARG A 571 6.93 10.70 31.40
C ARG A 571 6.12 11.98 31.25
N ALA A 572 6.07 12.52 30.04
CA ALA A 572 5.33 13.73 29.71
C ALA A 572 3.81 13.51 29.56
N GLY A 573 3.33 12.26 29.58
CA GLY A 573 1.90 11.95 29.39
C GLY A 573 1.40 12.22 27.96
N VAL A 574 2.31 12.24 26.98
CA VAL A 574 1.96 12.31 25.56
C VAL A 574 1.38 10.97 25.10
N ILE A 575 2.01 9.87 25.53
CA ILE A 575 1.51 8.50 25.34
C ILE A 575 1.34 7.80 26.69
N ALA A 576 0.48 6.77 26.75
CA ALA A 576 0.26 6.01 27.97
C ALA A 576 1.51 5.24 28.40
N ARG A 577 1.67 5.01 29.72
CA ARG A 577 2.85 4.32 30.28
C ARG A 577 3.01 2.89 29.75
N ASP A 578 1.89 2.23 29.46
CA ASP A 578 1.81 0.86 28.94
C ASP A 578 1.61 0.81 27.40
N ALA A 579 1.67 1.95 26.70
CA ALA A 579 1.44 2.02 25.26
C ALA A 579 2.50 1.27 24.46
N VAL A 580 3.74 1.25 24.94
CA VAL A 580 4.86 0.53 24.33
C VAL A 580 5.59 -0.19 25.46
N ASP A 581 5.86 -1.48 25.32
CA ASP A 581 6.66 -2.20 26.32
C ASP A 581 8.14 -1.76 26.30
N ALA A 582 8.95 -2.30 27.21
CA ALA A 582 10.37 -1.93 27.31
C ALA A 582 11.19 -2.31 26.06
N LYS A 583 10.75 -3.31 25.30
CA LYS A 583 11.46 -3.77 24.08
C LYS A 583 10.94 -3.12 22.79
N GLY A 584 9.84 -2.38 22.84
CA GLY A 584 9.18 -1.88 21.63
C GLY A 584 8.54 -2.97 20.77
N ARG A 585 8.17 -4.10 21.38
CA ARG A 585 7.64 -5.30 20.72
C ARG A 585 6.15 -5.53 21.01
N ARG A 586 5.62 -4.97 22.10
CA ARG A 586 4.18 -4.91 22.36
C ARG A 586 3.72 -3.46 22.36
N VAL A 587 2.73 -3.17 21.53
CA VAL A 587 2.22 -1.82 21.30
C VAL A 587 0.69 -1.81 21.45
N VAL A 588 0.17 -0.80 22.17
CA VAL A 588 -1.25 -0.56 22.39
C VAL A 588 -1.58 0.85 21.91
N SER A 589 -2.60 0.98 21.06
CA SER A 589 -3.05 2.29 20.58
C SER A 589 -3.58 3.16 21.72
N ASP A 590 -3.54 4.48 21.56
CA ASP A 590 -4.08 5.41 22.58
C ASP A 590 -5.60 5.30 22.75
N THR A 591 -6.31 4.77 21.75
CA THR A 591 -7.74 4.39 21.82
C THR A 591 -7.96 3.07 22.56
N ARG A 592 -6.89 2.29 22.77
CA ARG A 592 -6.89 0.91 23.28
C ARG A 592 -7.69 -0.10 22.46
N GLN A 593 -8.14 0.29 21.27
CA GLN A 593 -8.82 -0.61 20.35
C GLN A 593 -7.86 -1.57 19.65
N ILE A 594 -6.58 -1.24 19.56
CA ILE A 594 -5.57 -2.07 18.88
C ILE A 594 -4.49 -2.45 19.87
N GLU A 595 -4.17 -3.74 19.93
CA GLU A 595 -3.00 -4.26 20.62
C GLU A 595 -2.27 -5.24 19.70
N LEU A 596 -1.00 -4.96 19.42
CA LEU A 596 -0.10 -5.78 18.64
C LEU A 596 1.03 -6.26 19.55
N ASP A 597 1.26 -7.57 19.57
CA ASP A 597 2.39 -8.19 20.27
C ASP A 597 3.23 -8.96 19.24
N ALA A 598 4.36 -8.35 18.87
CA ALA A 598 5.24 -8.85 17.83
C ALA A 598 6.13 -9.99 18.30
N ASP A 599 6.24 -10.27 19.60
CA ASP A 599 7.02 -11.40 20.10
C ASP A 599 6.17 -12.67 20.08
N SER A 600 4.91 -12.57 20.50
CA SER A 600 3.93 -13.66 20.42
C SER A 600 3.33 -13.83 19.02
N GLY A 601 3.42 -12.83 18.15
CA GLY A 601 2.80 -12.87 16.82
C GLY A 601 1.29 -12.68 16.87
N THR A 602 0.76 -11.96 17.87
CA THR A 602 -0.68 -11.77 18.04
C THR A 602 -1.12 -10.33 17.74
N LEU A 603 -2.35 -10.19 17.29
CA LEU A 603 -3.02 -8.90 17.10
C LEU A 603 -4.46 -9.01 17.58
N LYS A 604 -4.96 -8.00 18.30
CA LYS A 604 -6.38 -7.82 18.57
C LYS A 604 -6.82 -6.42 18.17
N VAL A 605 -7.99 -6.33 17.55
CA VAL A 605 -8.69 -5.09 17.22
C VAL A 605 -10.09 -5.20 17.80
N VAL A 606 -10.40 -4.46 18.85
CA VAL A 606 -11.64 -4.60 19.62
C VAL A 606 -12.43 -3.30 19.56
N THR A 607 -13.60 -3.34 18.92
CA THR A 607 -14.50 -2.20 18.78
C THR A 607 -15.95 -2.61 19.05
N PRO A 608 -16.87 -1.65 19.28
CA PRO A 608 -18.28 -1.99 19.51
C PRO A 608 -18.94 -2.76 18.36
N ARG A 609 -18.50 -2.55 17.12
CA ARG A 609 -19.10 -3.16 15.91
C ARG A 609 -18.31 -4.34 15.36
N SER A 610 -17.03 -4.44 15.68
CA SER A 610 -16.13 -5.43 15.10
C SER A 610 -15.03 -5.84 16.08
N GLU A 611 -14.81 -7.15 16.22
CA GLU A 611 -13.69 -7.72 16.95
C GLU A 611 -12.87 -8.62 16.02
N LEU A 612 -11.60 -8.29 15.83
CA LEU A 612 -10.68 -8.98 14.93
C LEU A 612 -9.46 -9.50 15.69
N PHE A 613 -9.02 -10.70 15.35
CA PHE A 613 -7.93 -11.40 16.00
C PHE A 613 -7.02 -12.02 14.96
N TYR A 614 -5.71 -11.79 15.08
CA TYR A 614 -4.73 -12.69 14.50
C TYR A 614 -4.17 -13.56 15.61
N ALA A 615 -4.42 -14.86 15.50
CA ALA A 615 -4.03 -15.85 16.49
C ALA A 615 -3.11 -16.88 15.83
N PRO A 616 -1.85 -17.01 16.29
CA PRO A 616 -1.02 -18.16 15.94
C PRO A 616 -1.68 -19.47 16.38
N LYS A 617 -1.22 -20.58 15.81
CA LYS A 617 -1.66 -21.92 16.22
C LYS A 617 -1.52 -22.10 17.74
N GLY A 618 -2.60 -22.53 18.39
CA GLY A 618 -2.64 -22.78 19.84
C GLY A 618 -2.84 -21.53 20.69
N ALA A 619 -2.93 -20.34 20.09
CA ALA A 619 -3.17 -19.11 20.83
C ALA A 619 -4.65 -18.96 21.21
N ALA A 620 -4.87 -18.35 22.38
CA ALA A 620 -6.19 -17.92 22.82
C ALA A 620 -6.19 -16.41 23.03
N LEU A 621 -7.18 -15.72 22.46
CA LEU A 621 -7.34 -14.28 22.54
C LEU A 621 -8.76 -13.92 22.97
N SER A 622 -8.94 -12.76 23.57
CA SER A 622 -10.26 -12.28 24.00
C SER A 622 -10.38 -10.77 23.79
N GLY A 623 -11.53 -10.37 23.25
CA GLY A 623 -12.04 -9.00 23.27
C GLY A 623 -13.24 -8.89 24.20
N ASP A 624 -14.04 -7.85 23.98
CA ASP A 624 -15.16 -7.49 24.87
C ASP A 624 -16.35 -8.44 24.74
N ARG A 625 -16.59 -8.99 23.54
CA ARG A 625 -17.70 -9.88 23.23
C ARG A 625 -17.28 -11.20 22.60
N VAL A 626 -16.07 -11.28 22.05
CA VAL A 626 -15.57 -12.47 21.38
C VAL A 626 -14.35 -13.01 22.13
N ALA A 627 -14.31 -14.32 22.33
CA ALA A 627 -13.09 -15.04 22.67
C ALA A 627 -12.79 -16.07 21.59
N VAL A 628 -11.53 -16.23 21.26
CA VAL A 628 -11.02 -17.11 20.22
C VAL A 628 -10.04 -18.09 20.84
N GLU A 629 -10.24 -19.37 20.58
CA GLU A 629 -9.26 -20.44 20.82
C GLU A 629 -8.88 -21.03 19.46
N ASN A 630 -7.67 -20.72 18.97
CA ASN A 630 -7.19 -21.17 17.67
C ASN A 630 -6.37 -22.47 17.80
N VAL A 631 -6.63 -23.47 16.97
CA VAL A 631 -6.18 -24.85 17.24
C VAL A 631 -5.12 -25.34 16.26
N THR A 632 -5.36 -25.28 14.94
CA THR A 632 -4.59 -26.08 13.97
C THR A 632 -3.60 -25.31 13.09
N ALA A 633 -3.89 -24.06 12.74
CA ALA A 633 -3.04 -23.21 11.88
C ALA A 633 -3.15 -21.74 12.29
N ASP A 634 -2.15 -20.92 11.99
CA ASP A 634 -2.23 -19.47 12.19
C ASP A 634 -3.42 -18.90 11.38
N ALA A 635 -4.20 -18.02 11.99
CA ALA A 635 -5.44 -17.55 11.38
C ALA A 635 -5.76 -16.09 11.71
N ALA A 636 -6.29 -15.40 10.70
CA ALA A 636 -7.00 -14.14 10.85
C ALA A 636 -8.50 -14.43 11.01
N LEU A 637 -9.07 -14.03 12.15
CA LEU A 637 -10.44 -14.27 12.55
C LEU A 637 -11.15 -12.94 12.80
N SER A 638 -12.26 -12.68 12.12
CA SER A 638 -13.02 -11.43 12.26
C SER A 638 -14.46 -11.71 12.60
N VAL A 639 -15.04 -10.94 13.53
CA VAL A 639 -16.47 -10.99 13.89
C VAL A 639 -17.04 -9.58 13.76
N ILE A 640 -17.91 -9.39 12.78
CA ILE A 640 -18.31 -8.06 12.28
C ILE A 640 -19.83 -7.95 12.24
N ALA A 641 -20.40 -6.95 12.91
CA ALA A 641 -21.80 -6.60 12.74
C ALA A 641 -22.02 -6.02 11.32
N LEU A 642 -23.01 -6.51 10.57
CA LEU A 642 -23.28 -6.05 9.20
C LEU A 642 -24.20 -4.82 9.12
N GLY A 643 -24.93 -4.50 10.18
CA GLY A 643 -25.71 -3.25 10.30
C GLY A 643 -24.91 -2.14 11.00
N ASP A 644 -25.51 -0.97 11.19
CA ASP A 644 -24.87 0.13 11.93
C ASP A 644 -24.83 -0.11 13.44
N GLU A 645 -25.57 -1.11 13.93
CA GLU A 645 -25.65 -1.48 15.34
C GLU A 645 -24.37 -2.19 15.83
N PRO A 646 -23.99 -2.01 17.11
CA PRO A 646 -22.89 -2.77 17.72
C PRO A 646 -23.19 -4.28 17.79
N LEU A 647 -22.14 -5.09 17.96
CA LEU A 647 -22.23 -6.55 18.20
C LEU A 647 -23.18 -6.89 19.37
N ALA A 648 -23.33 -5.96 20.32
CA ALA A 648 -24.24 -6.07 21.46
C ALA A 648 -25.71 -6.21 21.07
N THR A 649 -26.14 -5.61 19.95
CA THR A 649 -27.56 -5.48 19.58
C THR A 649 -27.86 -5.91 18.15
N THR A 650 -26.83 -6.11 17.32
CA THR A 650 -26.97 -6.54 15.93
C THR A 650 -27.82 -7.81 15.79
N ARG A 651 -28.35 -7.98 14.58
CA ARG A 651 -29.12 -9.16 14.17
C ARG A 651 -28.42 -10.00 13.11
N ARG A 652 -27.30 -9.51 12.57
CA ARG A 652 -26.57 -10.14 11.47
C ARG A 652 -25.07 -9.91 11.64
N VAL A 653 -24.31 -11.00 11.65
CA VAL A 653 -22.87 -11.00 11.91
C VAL A 653 -22.16 -11.78 10.81
N LEU A 654 -21.12 -11.19 10.24
CA LEU A 654 -20.13 -11.87 9.43
C LEU A 654 -19.02 -12.40 10.33
N VAL A 655 -18.67 -13.68 10.17
CA VAL A 655 -17.46 -14.27 10.74
C VAL A 655 -16.54 -14.70 9.60
N THR A 656 -15.28 -14.27 9.61
CA THR A 656 -14.26 -14.80 8.68
C THR A 656 -13.23 -15.63 9.45
N HIS A 657 -12.76 -16.70 8.83
CA HIS A 657 -11.67 -17.55 9.31
C HIS A 657 -10.71 -17.77 8.15
N LEU A 658 -9.65 -16.96 8.10
CA LEU A 658 -8.71 -16.92 7.00
C LEU A 658 -7.36 -17.51 7.43
N THR A 659 -6.97 -18.61 6.80
CA THR A 659 -5.66 -19.25 6.94
C THR A 659 -4.78 -18.89 5.73
N ASP A 660 -4.47 -19.88 4.89
CA ASP A 660 -3.69 -19.76 3.66
C ASP A 660 -4.48 -20.43 2.52
N ALA A 661 -4.23 -20.00 1.29
CA ALA A 661 -4.75 -20.64 0.08
C ALA A 661 -3.73 -20.53 -1.05
N LEU A 662 -3.48 -21.64 -1.76
CA LEU A 662 -2.58 -21.68 -2.90
C LEU A 662 -3.16 -22.57 -4.01
N PRO A 663 -2.92 -22.26 -5.29
CA PRO A 663 -3.30 -23.15 -6.39
C PRO A 663 -2.67 -24.53 -6.24
N GLU A 664 -3.45 -25.58 -6.49
CA GLU A 664 -2.92 -26.91 -6.68
C GLU A 664 -1.91 -26.96 -7.83
N GLY A 665 -0.81 -27.68 -7.63
CA GLY A 665 0.26 -27.78 -8.60
C GLY A 665 1.29 -26.65 -8.53
N MET A 666 1.08 -25.62 -7.70
CA MET A 666 2.05 -24.53 -7.53
C MET A 666 3.39 -25.07 -7.03
N GLN A 667 4.49 -24.69 -7.68
CA GLN A 667 5.81 -25.31 -7.48
C GLN A 667 6.82 -24.34 -6.87
N PHE A 668 7.46 -24.74 -5.79
CA PHE A 668 8.56 -24.02 -5.15
C PHE A 668 9.84 -24.85 -5.20
N GLU A 669 10.99 -24.18 -5.10
CA GLU A 669 12.27 -24.87 -4.97
C GLU A 669 12.30 -25.75 -3.71
N LYS A 670 11.72 -25.25 -2.61
CA LYS A 670 11.76 -25.87 -1.28
C LYS A 670 10.46 -25.65 -0.50
N PRO A 671 10.19 -26.46 0.56
CA PRO A 671 9.04 -26.27 1.44
C PRO A 671 8.99 -24.92 2.19
N ASP A 672 10.09 -24.15 2.22
CA ASP A 672 10.08 -22.80 2.81
C ASP A 672 9.28 -21.80 1.98
N ARG A 673 8.94 -22.12 0.72
CA ARG A 673 8.16 -21.30 -0.22
C ARG A 673 8.79 -19.95 -0.57
N LYS A 674 10.11 -19.82 -0.43
CA LYS A 674 10.81 -18.55 -0.73
C LYS A 674 11.08 -18.33 -2.21
N LEU A 675 11.19 -19.39 -3.01
CA LEU A 675 11.45 -19.32 -4.44
C LEU A 675 10.39 -20.08 -5.21
N LEU A 676 9.52 -19.34 -5.89
CA LEU A 676 8.46 -19.85 -6.75
C LEU A 676 9.01 -20.17 -8.14
N LEU A 677 8.76 -21.39 -8.62
CA LEU A 677 9.25 -21.91 -9.90
C LEU A 677 8.15 -21.95 -10.97
N GLY A 678 6.90 -22.09 -10.56
CA GLY A 678 5.76 -22.15 -11.47
C GLY A 678 4.44 -21.98 -10.74
N TRP A 679 3.46 -21.42 -11.44
CA TRP A 679 2.08 -21.41 -10.97
C TRP A 679 1.48 -22.82 -11.03
N GLY A 680 0.42 -23.03 -10.26
CA GLY A 680 -0.41 -24.23 -10.37
C GLY A 680 -1.60 -24.00 -11.30
N GLU A 681 -2.27 -25.08 -11.70
CA GLU A 681 -3.43 -25.04 -12.61
C GLU A 681 -4.75 -24.86 -11.85
N GLY A 682 -4.74 -25.04 -10.52
CA GLY A 682 -5.93 -24.95 -9.69
C GLY A 682 -6.64 -26.30 -9.49
N PRO A 683 -7.73 -26.35 -8.69
CA PRO A 683 -8.35 -25.24 -7.98
C PRO A 683 -7.45 -24.68 -6.88
N HIS A 684 -7.88 -23.58 -6.26
CA HIS A 684 -7.26 -23.14 -5.01
C HIS A 684 -7.43 -24.22 -3.94
N LEU A 685 -6.37 -24.49 -3.18
CA LEU A 685 -6.39 -25.33 -1.99
C LEU A 685 -6.30 -24.43 -0.76
N VAL A 686 -7.28 -24.51 0.12
CA VAL A 686 -7.29 -23.80 1.41
C VAL A 686 -6.61 -24.67 2.46
N GLN A 687 -5.80 -24.05 3.31
CA GLN A 687 -5.15 -24.69 4.45
C GLN A 687 -6.17 -24.94 5.57
N ARG A 688 -6.17 -26.16 6.12
CA ARG A 688 -6.98 -26.53 7.29
C ARG A 688 -6.67 -25.63 8.49
N GLY A 689 -7.71 -24.98 8.99
CA GLY A 689 -7.76 -24.20 10.22
C GLY A 689 -8.99 -24.58 11.02
N GLU A 690 -8.86 -24.62 12.34
CA GLU A 690 -9.92 -24.95 13.30
C GLU A 690 -9.80 -23.97 14.47
N ALA A 691 -10.91 -23.33 14.82
CA ALA A 691 -10.98 -22.37 15.91
C ALA A 691 -12.36 -22.40 16.57
N THR A 692 -12.37 -22.25 17.89
CA THR A 692 -13.59 -22.10 18.68
C THR A 692 -13.80 -20.63 18.99
N LEU A 693 -14.95 -20.09 18.60
CA LEU A 693 -15.35 -18.72 18.92
C LEU A 693 -16.45 -18.75 19.99
N THR A 694 -16.22 -18.06 21.11
CA THR A 694 -17.24 -17.81 22.13
C THR A 694 -17.76 -16.39 21.97
N LEU A 695 -19.03 -16.24 21.64
CA LEU A 695 -19.69 -14.98 21.25
C LEU A 695 -20.71 -14.57 22.31
N ARG A 696 -20.57 -13.35 22.82
CA ARG A 696 -21.52 -12.67 23.74
C ARG A 696 -22.41 -11.72 22.93
N LEU A 697 -23.39 -12.28 22.23
CA LEU A 697 -24.37 -11.53 21.42
C LEU A 697 -25.67 -11.25 22.19
N ALA A 698 -26.57 -10.46 21.59
CA ALA A 698 -27.90 -10.23 22.13
C ALA A 698 -28.66 -11.55 22.35
N PRO A 699 -29.51 -11.68 23.40
CA PRO A 699 -30.39 -12.82 23.55
C PRO A 699 -31.30 -13.02 22.33
N GLY A 700 -31.55 -14.27 21.97
CA GLY A 700 -32.44 -14.65 20.86
C GLY A 700 -32.07 -15.98 20.24
N GLU A 701 -32.89 -16.41 19.28
CA GLU A 701 -32.68 -17.63 18.50
C GLU A 701 -31.68 -17.38 17.38
N TRP A 702 -30.40 -17.50 17.70
CA TRP A 702 -29.34 -17.40 16.70
C TRP A 702 -29.17 -18.70 15.92
N LYS A 703 -28.97 -18.53 14.62
CA LYS A 703 -28.53 -19.59 13.72
C LYS A 703 -27.22 -19.18 13.06
N ALA A 704 -26.42 -20.16 12.71
CA ALA A 704 -25.15 -19.99 12.03
C ALA A 704 -25.15 -20.75 10.71
N TRP A 705 -24.58 -20.16 9.67
CA TRP A 705 -24.45 -20.78 8.35
C TRP A 705 -23.00 -20.70 7.87
N ALA A 706 -22.52 -21.80 7.31
CA ALA A 706 -21.43 -21.75 6.34
C ALA A 706 -21.89 -21.00 5.10
N VAL A 707 -21.02 -20.15 4.54
CA VAL A 707 -21.26 -19.45 3.27
C VAL A 707 -20.25 -19.86 2.20
N ASP A 708 -20.64 -19.76 0.94
CA ASP A 708 -19.73 -19.95 -0.20
C ASP A 708 -18.90 -18.68 -0.52
N ALA A 709 -18.08 -18.74 -1.57
CA ALA A 709 -17.24 -17.61 -2.02
C ALA A 709 -18.03 -16.35 -2.43
N THR A 710 -19.31 -16.53 -2.78
CA THR A 710 -20.22 -15.42 -3.13
C THR A 710 -20.87 -14.79 -1.90
N GLY A 711 -20.77 -15.46 -0.74
CA GLY A 711 -21.39 -15.07 0.51
C GLY A 711 -22.82 -15.58 0.68
N ALA A 712 -23.28 -16.50 -0.17
CA ALA A 712 -24.58 -17.15 -0.02
C ALA A 712 -24.52 -18.24 1.06
N ARG A 713 -25.59 -18.37 1.85
CA ARG A 713 -25.73 -19.45 2.83
C ARG A 713 -25.85 -20.78 2.10
N VAL A 714 -24.97 -21.73 2.43
CA VAL A 714 -24.99 -23.08 1.82
C VAL A 714 -25.43 -24.16 2.80
N ARG A 715 -25.11 -24.00 4.09
CA ARG A 715 -25.38 -25.04 5.10
C ARG A 715 -25.49 -24.41 6.48
N GLU A 716 -26.53 -24.78 7.23
CA GLU A 716 -26.63 -24.43 8.66
C GLU A 716 -25.60 -25.24 9.45
N ILE A 717 -24.89 -24.58 10.36
CA ILE A 717 -23.87 -25.20 11.21
C ILE A 717 -24.30 -25.12 12.68
N PRO A 718 -23.99 -26.16 13.49
CA PRO A 718 -24.41 -26.17 14.90
C PRO A 718 -23.83 -24.98 15.67
N LEU A 719 -24.70 -24.28 16.39
CA LEU A 719 -24.35 -23.24 17.33
C LEU A 719 -24.75 -23.70 18.73
N GLN A 720 -23.78 -23.84 19.63
CA GLN A 720 -24.08 -24.26 21.01
C GLN A 720 -24.34 -23.04 21.86
N ASN A 721 -25.28 -23.12 22.81
CA ASN A 721 -25.46 -22.10 23.83
C ASN A 721 -25.00 -22.67 25.18
N ARG A 722 -24.01 -22.03 25.80
CA ARG A 722 -23.54 -22.35 27.15
C ARG A 722 -23.59 -21.09 28.00
N ASP A 723 -24.48 -21.08 28.99
CA ASP A 723 -24.66 -19.97 29.93
C ASP A 723 -24.86 -18.60 29.24
N GLY A 724 -25.66 -18.58 28.16
CA GLY A 724 -25.96 -17.36 27.40
C GLY A 724 -24.85 -16.94 26.43
N LYS A 725 -23.80 -17.74 26.26
CA LYS A 725 -22.73 -17.52 25.28
C LYS A 725 -22.90 -18.50 24.12
N LEU A 726 -22.81 -17.98 22.90
CA LEU A 726 -22.88 -18.80 21.69
C LEU A 726 -21.48 -19.32 21.37
N ILE A 727 -21.37 -20.62 21.09
CA ILE A 727 -20.11 -21.27 20.74
C ILE A 727 -20.20 -21.73 19.30
N LEU A 728 -19.36 -21.13 18.46
CA LEU A 728 -19.18 -21.46 17.06
C LEU A 728 -17.86 -22.21 16.88
N ASN A 729 -17.94 -23.48 16.49
CA ASN A 729 -16.77 -24.24 16.06
C ASN A 729 -16.58 -23.99 14.57
N SER A 730 -15.60 -23.16 14.22
CA SER A 730 -15.27 -22.84 12.85
C SER A 730 -14.15 -23.75 12.34
N ALA A 731 -14.33 -24.29 11.13
CA ALA A 731 -13.30 -25.06 10.44
C ALA A 731 -13.24 -24.62 8.97
N THR A 732 -12.04 -24.39 8.44
CA THR A 732 -11.88 -24.04 7.03
C THR A 732 -11.96 -25.25 6.10
N VAL A 733 -11.73 -26.45 6.65
CA VAL A 733 -11.83 -27.74 5.98
C VAL A 733 -12.62 -28.68 6.89
N SER A 734 -13.78 -29.14 6.41
CA SER A 734 -14.67 -30.07 7.10
C SER A 734 -15.04 -31.25 6.18
N PRO A 735 -15.59 -32.35 6.71
CA PRO A 735 -16.13 -33.44 5.87
C PRO A 735 -17.19 -32.97 4.87
N GLU A 736 -17.88 -31.86 5.16
CA GLU A 736 -18.90 -31.30 4.29
C GLU A 736 -18.36 -30.28 3.26
N GLY A 737 -17.06 -29.98 3.27
CA GLY A 737 -16.39 -29.12 2.30
C GLY A 737 -15.49 -28.03 2.92
N THR A 738 -15.07 -27.07 2.11
CA THR A 738 -14.22 -25.94 2.53
C THR A 738 -15.00 -24.64 2.69
N GLN A 739 -14.63 -23.83 3.68
CA GLN A 739 -15.27 -22.57 4.01
C GLN A 739 -14.24 -21.55 4.50
N LEU A 740 -14.45 -20.27 4.21
CA LEU A 740 -13.60 -19.18 4.72
C LEU A 740 -14.39 -18.14 5.53
N ALA A 741 -15.71 -18.26 5.52
CA ALA A 741 -16.61 -17.36 6.22
C ALA A 741 -17.91 -18.06 6.65
N PHE A 742 -18.57 -17.42 7.61
CA PHE A 742 -19.82 -17.85 8.20
C PHE A 742 -20.72 -16.63 8.44
N GLU A 743 -22.02 -16.85 8.45
CA GLU A 743 -23.02 -15.85 8.80
C GLU A 743 -23.76 -16.29 10.06
N LEU A 744 -23.95 -15.39 11.03
CA LEU A 744 -24.88 -15.59 12.13
C LEU A 744 -26.03 -14.60 11.99
N ALA A 745 -27.27 -15.06 12.20
CA ALA A 745 -28.45 -14.21 12.18
C ALA A 745 -29.55 -14.68 13.14
N ARG A 746 -30.43 -13.75 13.53
CA ARG A 746 -31.61 -13.96 14.38
C ARG A 746 -32.82 -13.12 13.99
#